data_AF-A0A7G9SS92-F1
#
_entry.id   AF-A0A7G9SS92-F1
#
_cell.length_a   1.000
_cell.length_b   1.000
_cell.length_c   1.000
_cell.angle_alpha   90.00
_cell.angle_beta   90.00
_cell.angle_gamma   90.00
#
_symmetry.space_group_name_H-M   'P 1'
#
loop_
_entity.id
_entity.type
_entity.pdbx_description
1 polymer ?
#
loop_
_entity_poly.entity_id
_entity_poly.type
_entity_poly.pdbx_seq_one_letter_code
_entity_poly.pdbx_strand_id
1 'polypeptide(L)'
;MRHFKHDPRRHHPRRSALALALLLACAAMPAWAGDVCDGSNDAGEQTLDSTATGTDAVACGHDNDASGQASNAFGYTNTANGMFSNAFGRFNLASGGHSSAFGNSNSASGADSNAFGYVNTASGEGSSAVGYQNNADGEASNAFGARNTAAGSGSNAFGVINEASGDYSSAVGYINVASGFSAGAFGSSNTASGDAGHAIGFGNTASGQSSSAFGHGNTASGDYSAAFGAVATATAQSSLALGTWLDRDGDGSIALDLDTDGDGINDASSETAVASGLNAVSVGAGVVASGLNSSAFGVDNTASGAASYAFGGSNTAGGIDSNAFGRGNEASGGFSTAFGRFNLAIGSFSSAFGASNRAEGSDSSAFGYGNVASGDEAGAFGWENTASGESSSAFGYNNAASGENSSAFGYSSQALNIGSTAIGYMAIADRDYSVSVGSAGNELQIIHLADGTEDTDAVNLRQLNAAIAGVAAGDSPYFKADGPADGSDDAQANGAGSVAVGPDAVADGERSIAAGYSTSAGGLHSSAIGYYSTASGHESSALGFANDANGDNSSAVGNSNTSEGDSSSAVGHFNYASGDESSAFGTDNEASGSQSSAFGFDNSAVGDYSSAFGWLNSATGVEASAFGFANEASGYASSTVGRSNQASADDSSAFGNANVASGSRSNAFGFGNQASGNESNALGNENHASGRRGSAVGTGNEASGDDSNAFGQGNTASNENSSAFGMFNTASSVDSSAFGYDNTASGERSSAFGYQSQALNYGSTAIGHQAVADRDYAVSVGSDNRLSQIIYVADGTEDTDAVNVRQLNSAIMSAGGFADLSGFANAFGGGAGWAGGMFTAPTFTIQGNNFNDVASAFAAVDSQLTLLAGSVGGPAGPEGPQGPEGPAGPAGPEGPAGPAGPQGPEGPAGPAGPQGPAGQDGADGADPAYVDAGDAATLEAANAHADAGDAATLEASTAYTDASAADTLAAANAHADAGDAATLTASKSYTDSTATQTLASAKSYTDAKFAAWNDTFTQYQQQVDRRFAQTDTRIDRIGAMGTAMTQMAVNAANGRSEKGRIAIGVGAQGSQGAVSIGYGKRIGDRGSFSLGASFASGESSVGGGFGFDL
;
A
#
# COMPACT_ATOMS: atom_id res chain seq x y z
N MET A 1 -8.60 -19.43 59.83
CA MET A 1 -9.45 -19.83 60.98
C MET A 1 -10.83 -20.38 60.58
N ARG A 2 -11.02 -21.69 60.70
CA ARG A 2 -12.24 -22.52 60.72
C ARG A 2 -12.55 -23.27 59.44
N HIS A 3 -13.53 -24.19 59.52
CA HIS A 3 -13.86 -25.23 58.54
C HIS A 3 -14.96 -26.18 59.04
N PHE A 4 -15.67 -26.89 58.15
CA PHE A 4 -16.56 -28.04 58.43
C PHE A 4 -17.12 -28.62 57.11
N LYS A 5 -16.95 -29.94 56.86
CA LYS A 5 -17.96 -30.97 56.49
C LYS A 5 -17.47 -32.16 55.65
N HIS A 6 -17.56 -33.35 56.26
CA HIS A 6 -18.06 -34.61 55.69
C HIS A 6 -17.26 -35.32 54.57
N ASP A 7 -17.09 -36.66 54.56
CA ASP A 7 -18.01 -37.78 54.86
C ASP A 7 -19.12 -37.94 53.79
N PRO A 8 -19.52 -39.18 53.44
CA PRO A 8 -20.78 -39.64 54.04
C PRO A 8 -20.85 -41.17 54.30
N ARG A 9 -20.96 -41.58 55.59
CA ARG A 9 -21.92 -42.54 56.20
C ARG A 9 -21.37 -43.61 57.18
N ARG A 10 -21.84 -43.47 58.45
CA ARG A 10 -22.72 -44.41 59.21
C ARG A 10 -22.16 -45.47 60.21
N HIS A 11 -22.89 -45.49 61.34
CA HIS A 11 -23.35 -46.62 62.18
C HIS A 11 -22.54 -47.16 63.39
N HIS A 12 -23.23 -47.04 64.55
CA HIS A 12 -23.31 -47.89 65.75
C HIS A 12 -22.98 -49.42 65.62
N PRO A 13 -22.93 -50.20 66.74
CA PRO A 13 -22.26 -49.95 68.05
C PRO A 13 -21.70 -51.25 68.75
N ARG A 14 -21.22 -51.11 70.01
CA ARG A 14 -21.22 -52.13 71.10
C ARG A 14 -20.31 -53.41 71.04
N ARG A 15 -19.56 -53.57 72.15
CA ARG A 15 -19.36 -54.81 72.99
C ARG A 15 -18.37 -55.93 72.58
N SER A 16 -17.37 -56.08 73.46
CA SER A 16 -17.05 -57.31 74.23
C SER A 16 -16.23 -58.50 73.64
N ALA A 17 -14.98 -58.57 74.12
CA ALA A 17 -14.38 -59.70 74.87
C ALA A 17 -13.83 -60.96 74.15
N LEU A 18 -12.87 -61.60 74.85
CA LEU A 18 -12.19 -62.90 74.61
C LEU A 18 -11.31 -63.01 73.34
N ALA A 19 -10.36 -63.95 73.23
CA ALA A 19 -9.43 -64.62 74.17
C ALA A 19 -8.53 -65.62 73.40
N LEU A 20 -7.47 -66.16 74.04
CA LEU A 20 -6.60 -67.26 73.56
C LEU A 20 -5.76 -66.88 72.31
N ALA A 21 -4.63 -67.53 71.97
CA ALA A 21 -3.91 -68.70 72.52
C ALA A 21 -2.43 -68.65 72.03
N LEU A 22 -1.47 -69.51 72.45
CA LEU A 22 -1.23 -70.26 73.70
C LEU A 22 0.07 -71.09 73.54
N LEU A 23 1.05 -70.93 74.45
CA LEU A 23 2.17 -71.87 74.78
C LEU A 23 3.15 -72.35 73.67
N LEU A 24 4.43 -72.52 74.09
CA LEU A 24 5.42 -73.55 73.72
C LEU A 24 5.64 -73.84 72.21
N ALA A 25 6.88 -73.77 71.73
CA ALA A 25 7.94 -74.71 72.13
C ALA A 25 9.35 -74.20 71.73
N CYS A 26 10.47 -74.78 72.17
CA CYS A 26 10.83 -75.50 73.41
C CYS A 26 12.36 -75.74 73.36
N ALA A 27 12.98 -76.02 74.51
CA ALA A 27 14.29 -76.68 74.66
C ALA A 27 15.44 -76.19 73.76
N ALA A 28 16.36 -75.42 74.37
CA ALA A 28 17.75 -75.47 73.94
C ALA A 28 18.25 -76.93 73.97
N MET A 29 18.86 -77.38 72.88
CA MET A 29 19.76 -78.53 72.87
C MET A 29 21.14 -78.01 72.42
N PRO A 30 22.24 -78.41 73.08
CA PRO A 30 23.56 -77.86 72.78
C PRO A 30 24.05 -78.37 71.42
N ALA A 31 24.65 -77.50 70.62
CA ALA A 31 25.36 -77.91 69.41
C ALA A 31 26.54 -78.83 69.78
N TRP A 32 26.66 -79.98 69.10
CA TRP A 32 27.80 -80.87 69.27
C TRP A 32 29.01 -80.33 68.51
N ALA A 33 29.90 -79.65 69.25
CA ALA A 33 31.25 -79.40 68.77
C ALA A 33 32.00 -80.74 68.73
N GLY A 34 32.18 -81.31 67.53
CA GLY A 34 32.84 -82.58 67.32
C GLY A 34 32.69 -83.17 65.92
N ASP A 35 31.60 -82.84 65.21
CA ASP A 35 31.34 -83.36 63.87
C ASP A 35 32.24 -82.69 62.80
N VAL A 36 32.57 -83.45 61.76
CA VAL A 36 33.52 -83.05 60.71
C VAL A 36 32.80 -82.17 59.67
N CYS A 37 33.27 -80.93 59.50
CA CYS A 37 32.80 -80.07 58.41
C CYS A 37 33.26 -80.62 57.05
N ASP A 38 32.37 -80.62 56.06
CA ASP A 38 32.77 -80.83 54.66
C ASP A 38 33.54 -79.59 54.15
N GLY A 39 34.53 -79.82 53.29
CA GLY A 39 35.52 -78.83 52.89
C GLY A 39 36.59 -79.41 51.98
N SER A 40 36.23 -79.71 50.73
CA SER A 40 37.20 -80.09 49.68
C SER A 40 38.32 -79.05 49.56
N ASN A 41 39.60 -79.42 49.53
CA ASN A 41 40.18 -80.26 48.48
C ASN A 41 40.87 -81.56 48.97
N ASP A 42 40.12 -82.64 49.23
CA ASP A 42 40.40 -83.94 48.58
C ASP A 42 39.19 -84.88 48.67
N ALA A 43 39.04 -85.80 47.71
CA ALA A 43 37.90 -86.72 47.65
C ALA A 43 38.23 -88.06 48.33
N GLY A 44 37.96 -88.20 49.65
CA GLY A 44 38.57 -89.28 50.44
C GLY A 44 37.75 -90.00 51.53
N GLU A 45 36.71 -89.40 52.15
CA GLU A 45 35.95 -90.09 53.21
C GLU A 45 34.49 -89.65 53.24
N GLN A 46 33.55 -90.62 53.31
CA GLN A 46 32.11 -90.36 53.47
C GLN A 46 31.65 -90.79 54.87
N THR A 47 30.84 -89.97 55.53
CA THR A 47 29.38 -90.23 55.73
C THR A 47 28.80 -89.24 56.77
N LEU A 48 27.91 -88.32 56.35
CA LEU A 48 26.81 -87.71 57.16
C LEU A 48 25.94 -86.67 56.37
N ASP A 49 25.69 -86.92 55.08
CA ASP A 49 24.62 -86.34 54.23
C ASP A 49 24.42 -84.81 54.08
N SER A 50 25.19 -83.93 54.74
CA SER A 50 25.18 -82.49 54.45
C SER A 50 25.97 -82.14 53.16
N THR A 51 25.62 -81.06 52.45
CA THR A 51 26.24 -80.71 51.15
C THR A 51 26.75 -79.27 51.08
N ALA A 52 28.05 -79.10 50.86
CA ALA A 52 28.69 -77.83 50.51
C ALA A 52 29.16 -77.87 49.05
N THR A 53 28.37 -77.31 48.12
CA THR A 53 28.69 -77.32 46.67
C THR A 53 29.14 -75.97 46.13
N GLY A 54 28.99 -74.88 46.90
CA GLY A 54 29.52 -73.57 46.55
C GLY A 54 31.02 -73.46 46.76
N THR A 55 31.71 -72.65 45.95
CA THR A 55 33.11 -72.27 46.24
C THR A 55 33.19 -71.54 47.58
N ASP A 56 34.13 -71.96 48.42
CA ASP A 56 34.37 -71.47 49.79
C ASP A 56 33.14 -71.56 50.74
N ALA A 57 32.17 -72.43 50.44
CA ALA A 57 30.96 -72.63 51.26
C ALA A 57 31.20 -73.57 52.47
N VAL A 58 30.37 -73.44 53.52
CA VAL A 58 30.41 -74.30 54.71
C VAL A 58 29.01 -74.77 55.10
N ALA A 59 28.81 -76.09 55.06
CA ALA A 59 27.66 -76.79 55.64
C ALA A 59 28.09 -77.55 56.90
N CYS A 60 27.36 -77.39 58.01
CA CYS A 60 27.68 -78.07 59.26
C CYS A 60 26.41 -78.48 60.04
N GLY A 61 26.31 -79.77 60.39
CA GLY A 61 25.13 -80.39 60.99
C GLY A 61 24.50 -81.41 60.05
N HIS A 62 23.16 -81.52 60.07
CA HIS A 62 22.41 -82.53 59.33
C HIS A 62 21.48 -81.87 58.28
N ASP A 63 21.51 -82.38 57.04
CA ASP A 63 20.58 -81.97 55.96
C ASP A 63 20.65 -80.45 55.66
N ASN A 64 21.84 -79.85 55.73
CA ASN A 64 22.05 -78.45 55.39
C ASN A 64 22.61 -78.31 53.96
N ASP A 65 22.02 -77.37 53.20
CA ASP A 65 22.39 -77.00 51.83
C ASP A 65 23.15 -75.66 51.84
N ALA A 66 24.45 -75.72 51.56
CA ALA A 66 25.33 -74.56 51.33
C ALA A 66 25.80 -74.56 49.86
N SER A 67 24.87 -74.26 48.95
CA SER A 67 25.09 -74.22 47.51
C SER A 67 25.51 -72.85 46.97
N GLY A 68 25.31 -71.77 47.74
CA GLY A 68 25.79 -70.42 47.36
C GLY A 68 27.30 -70.26 47.53
N GLN A 69 27.94 -69.42 46.70
CA GLN A 69 29.35 -69.05 46.91
C GLN A 69 29.52 -68.38 48.28
N ALA A 70 30.49 -68.86 49.06
CA ALA A 70 30.78 -68.42 50.43
C ALA A 70 29.53 -68.40 51.36
N SER A 71 28.62 -69.36 51.18
CA SER A 71 27.41 -69.53 52.00
C SER A 71 27.66 -70.31 53.29
N ASN A 72 26.86 -70.02 54.32
CA ASN A 72 26.94 -70.63 55.65
C ASN A 72 25.60 -71.26 56.04
N ALA A 73 25.56 -72.60 56.19
CA ALA A 73 24.37 -73.33 56.64
C ALA A 73 24.69 -74.18 57.88
N PHE A 74 24.12 -73.80 59.03
CA PHE A 74 24.43 -74.39 60.34
C PHE A 74 23.18 -74.84 61.10
N GLY A 75 23.04 -76.15 61.33
CA GLY A 75 22.00 -76.73 62.18
C GLY A 75 21.28 -77.93 61.55
N TYR A 76 19.97 -77.83 61.40
CA TYR A 76 19.09 -78.90 60.89
C TYR A 76 18.15 -78.38 59.80
N THR A 77 18.25 -78.92 58.58
CA THR A 77 17.41 -78.54 57.41
C THR A 77 17.36 -77.01 57.23
N ASN A 78 18.51 -76.42 56.92
CA ASN A 78 18.62 -75.00 56.54
C ASN A 78 19.17 -74.88 55.12
N THR A 79 18.72 -73.85 54.40
CA THR A 79 19.13 -73.59 53.01
C THR A 79 19.77 -72.21 52.91
N ALA A 80 21.05 -72.19 52.56
CA ALA A 80 21.85 -71.00 52.29
C ALA A 80 22.32 -71.04 50.82
N ASN A 81 21.42 -70.71 49.90
CA ASN A 81 21.68 -70.77 48.46
C ASN A 81 21.93 -69.39 47.81
N GLY A 82 21.73 -68.30 48.56
CA GLY A 82 22.21 -66.97 48.18
C GLY A 82 23.73 -66.84 48.31
N MET A 83 24.36 -65.99 47.49
CA MET A 83 25.78 -65.62 47.67
C MET A 83 25.98 -64.92 49.01
N PHE A 84 26.98 -65.35 49.80
CA PHE A 84 27.22 -64.89 51.18
C PHE A 84 26.02 -65.04 52.14
N SER A 85 25.05 -65.91 51.85
CA SER A 85 23.85 -66.12 52.68
C SER A 85 24.15 -66.88 53.98
N ASN A 86 23.35 -66.63 55.02
CA ASN A 86 23.55 -67.13 56.38
C ASN A 86 22.25 -67.73 56.94
N ALA A 87 22.19 -69.07 57.03
CA ALA A 87 21.03 -69.79 57.57
C ALA A 87 21.42 -70.58 58.84
N PHE A 88 20.89 -70.15 59.98
CA PHE A 88 21.27 -70.66 61.30
C PHE A 88 20.05 -71.10 62.12
N GLY A 89 20.01 -72.37 62.53
CA GLY A 89 18.93 -72.92 63.36
C GLY A 89 18.19 -74.06 62.69
N ARG A 90 16.89 -73.87 62.40
CA ARG A 90 16.03 -74.92 61.84
C ARG A 90 14.96 -74.38 60.89
N PHE A 91 14.87 -74.97 59.69
CA PHE A 91 13.90 -74.61 58.65
C PHE A 91 13.98 -73.14 58.23
N ASN A 92 15.19 -72.57 58.25
CA ASN A 92 15.42 -71.19 57.84
C ASN A 92 15.88 -71.14 56.38
N LEU A 93 15.30 -70.23 55.62
CA LEU A 93 15.63 -69.98 54.22
C LEU A 93 16.34 -68.63 54.11
N ALA A 94 17.60 -68.66 53.67
CA ALA A 94 18.40 -67.50 53.33
C ALA A 94 18.73 -67.56 51.83
N SER A 95 17.84 -67.00 51.01
CA SER A 95 17.91 -67.09 49.54
C SER A 95 18.29 -65.79 48.84
N GLY A 96 18.22 -64.65 49.52
CA GLY A 96 18.78 -63.40 49.02
C GLY A 96 20.31 -63.36 49.13
N GLY A 97 20.98 -62.57 48.30
CA GLY A 97 22.39 -62.22 48.52
C GLY A 97 22.56 -61.56 49.90
N HIS A 98 23.60 -61.94 50.65
CA HIS A 98 23.86 -61.51 52.04
C HIS A 98 22.73 -61.77 53.07
N SER A 99 21.63 -62.43 52.69
CA SER A 99 20.45 -62.61 53.55
C SER A 99 20.77 -63.41 54.82
N SER A 100 20.06 -63.09 55.91
CA SER A 100 20.28 -63.67 57.24
C SER A 100 18.97 -64.15 57.88
N ALA A 101 18.85 -65.46 58.05
CA ALA A 101 17.68 -66.10 58.68
C ALA A 101 18.10 -66.88 59.94
N PHE A 102 17.62 -66.44 61.11
CA PHE A 102 18.02 -66.99 62.41
C PHE A 102 16.80 -67.30 63.28
N GLY A 103 16.72 -68.52 63.83
CA GLY A 103 15.60 -68.97 64.67
C GLY A 103 14.86 -70.15 64.07
N ASN A 104 13.55 -70.04 63.87
CA ASN A 104 12.74 -71.12 63.29
C ASN A 104 11.71 -70.64 62.25
N SER A 105 11.68 -71.33 61.11
CA SER A 105 10.70 -71.11 60.04
C SER A 105 10.69 -69.67 59.52
N ASN A 106 11.86 -69.03 59.49
CA ASN A 106 12.02 -67.65 59.05
C ASN A 106 12.50 -67.60 57.59
N SER A 107 11.94 -66.65 56.83
CA SER A 107 12.23 -66.46 55.40
C SER A 107 12.90 -65.11 55.19
N ALA A 108 14.20 -65.13 54.88
CA ALA A 108 14.97 -63.98 54.43
C ALA A 108 15.20 -64.12 52.91
N SER A 109 14.24 -63.61 52.13
CA SER A 109 14.20 -63.82 50.68
C SER A 109 14.64 -62.60 49.87
N GLY A 110 14.54 -61.38 50.44
CA GLY A 110 15.13 -60.18 49.84
C GLY A 110 16.66 -60.17 49.98
N ALA A 111 17.37 -59.43 49.12
CA ALA A 111 18.78 -59.14 49.35
C ALA A 111 18.96 -58.38 50.68
N ASP A 112 20.03 -58.70 51.42
CA ASP A 112 20.38 -58.09 52.71
C ASP A 112 19.25 -58.14 53.78
N SER A 113 18.25 -59.01 53.60
CA SER A 113 17.07 -59.14 54.47
C SER A 113 17.35 -59.92 55.75
N ASN A 114 16.63 -59.55 56.83
CA ASN A 114 16.81 -60.07 58.18
C ASN A 114 15.50 -60.62 58.77
N ALA A 115 15.42 -61.94 58.94
CA ALA A 115 14.24 -62.61 59.49
C ALA A 115 14.59 -63.35 60.80
N PHE A 116 14.13 -62.80 61.94
CA PHE A 116 14.52 -63.27 63.28
C PHE A 116 13.30 -63.57 64.17
N GLY A 117 13.31 -64.73 64.84
CA GLY A 117 12.22 -65.16 65.74
C GLY A 117 11.46 -66.38 65.22
N TYR A 118 10.14 -66.27 65.06
CA TYR A 118 9.25 -67.37 64.68
C TYR A 118 8.22 -66.94 63.62
N VAL A 119 8.27 -67.57 62.45
CA VAL A 119 7.37 -67.31 61.31
C VAL A 119 7.29 -65.81 61.00
N ASN A 120 8.48 -65.22 60.77
CA ASN A 120 8.64 -63.86 60.30
C ASN A 120 9.16 -63.87 58.86
N THR A 121 8.60 -62.96 58.05
CA THR A 121 8.89 -62.84 56.62
C THR A 121 9.56 -61.50 56.37
N ALA A 122 10.81 -61.55 55.93
CA ALA A 122 11.56 -60.40 55.42
C ALA A 122 11.68 -60.58 53.90
N SER A 123 10.69 -60.05 53.16
CA SER A 123 10.56 -60.28 51.71
C SER A 123 11.15 -59.13 50.88
N GLY A 124 11.06 -57.89 51.37
CA GLY A 124 11.70 -56.72 50.76
C GLY A 124 13.23 -56.71 50.92
N GLU A 125 13.91 -55.98 50.02
CA GLU A 125 15.36 -55.73 50.12
C GLU A 125 15.68 -54.91 51.39
N GLY A 126 16.69 -55.34 52.16
CA GLY A 126 17.05 -54.75 53.45
C GLY A 126 15.96 -54.83 54.56
N SER A 127 14.84 -55.53 54.33
CA SER A 127 13.72 -55.59 55.27
C SER A 127 14.06 -56.33 56.58
N SER A 128 13.36 -55.97 57.67
CA SER A 128 13.60 -56.53 59.01
C SER A 128 12.30 -56.94 59.72
N ALA A 129 12.06 -58.25 59.81
CA ALA A 129 10.90 -58.83 60.49
C ALA A 129 11.32 -59.52 61.79
N VAL A 130 10.88 -58.98 62.93
CA VAL A 130 11.30 -59.45 64.27
C VAL A 130 10.10 -59.56 65.22
N GLY A 131 9.85 -60.75 65.76
CA GLY A 131 8.76 -61.01 66.70
C GLY A 131 7.95 -62.26 66.34
N TYR A 132 6.64 -62.10 66.16
CA TYR A 132 5.70 -63.19 65.88
C TYR A 132 4.68 -62.78 64.80
N GLN A 133 4.63 -63.51 63.68
CA GLN A 133 3.74 -63.21 62.54
C GLN A 133 3.83 -61.75 62.09
N ASN A 134 5.05 -61.23 61.96
CA ASN A 134 5.29 -59.89 61.44
C ASN A 134 5.73 -59.97 59.97
N ASN A 135 5.12 -59.14 59.13
CA ASN A 135 5.44 -59.05 57.70
C ASN A 135 6.18 -57.74 57.42
N ALA A 136 7.42 -57.84 56.96
CA ALA A 136 8.21 -56.73 56.45
C ALA A 136 8.34 -56.91 54.94
N ASP A 137 7.35 -56.38 54.20
CA ASP A 137 7.25 -56.56 52.75
C ASP A 137 7.89 -55.41 51.98
N GLY A 138 7.83 -54.19 52.51
CA GLY A 138 8.50 -53.05 51.92
C GLY A 138 10.02 -53.16 51.98
N GLU A 139 10.69 -52.58 51.00
CA GLU A 139 12.13 -52.29 51.06
C GLU A 139 12.45 -51.54 52.37
N ALA A 140 13.49 -51.97 53.10
CA ALA A 140 13.90 -51.43 54.41
C ALA A 140 12.79 -51.32 55.49
N SER A 141 11.67 -52.05 55.35
CA SER A 141 10.52 -51.98 56.27
C SER A 141 10.77 -52.68 57.62
N ASN A 142 10.08 -52.23 58.68
CA ASN A 142 10.25 -52.71 60.05
C ASN A 142 8.91 -53.08 60.70
N ALA A 143 8.71 -54.39 60.93
CA ALA A 143 7.53 -54.91 61.61
C ALA A 143 7.93 -55.59 62.93
N PHE A 144 7.75 -54.88 64.06
CA PHE A 144 8.10 -55.37 65.40
C PHE A 144 6.88 -55.42 66.32
N GLY A 145 6.70 -56.52 67.06
CA GLY A 145 5.52 -56.77 67.89
C GLY A 145 4.83 -58.07 67.50
N ALA A 146 3.50 -58.04 67.33
CA ALA A 146 2.72 -59.19 66.88
C ALA A 146 1.60 -58.77 65.92
N ARG A 147 1.52 -59.43 64.75
CA ARG A 147 0.56 -59.12 63.67
C ARG A 147 0.61 -57.65 63.23
N ASN A 148 1.83 -57.14 63.10
CA ASN A 148 2.08 -55.83 62.55
C ASN A 148 2.51 -55.98 61.08
N THR A 149 1.94 -55.16 60.22
CA THR A 149 2.20 -55.17 58.78
C THR A 149 2.92 -53.89 58.42
N ALA A 150 4.19 -54.03 58.01
CA ALA A 150 4.99 -52.95 57.43
C ALA A 150 5.09 -53.22 55.92
N ALA A 151 4.08 -52.73 55.19
CA ALA A 151 3.93 -52.99 53.75
C ALA A 151 4.57 -51.91 52.88
N GLY A 152 4.57 -50.65 53.34
CA GLY A 152 5.27 -49.56 52.64
C GLY A 152 6.79 -49.66 52.77
N SER A 153 7.51 -49.13 51.79
CA SER A 153 8.96 -48.92 51.86
C SER A 153 9.31 -48.04 53.07
N GLY A 154 10.28 -48.47 53.87
CA GLY A 154 10.69 -47.80 55.12
C GLY A 154 9.60 -47.67 56.20
N SER A 155 8.45 -48.36 56.06
CA SER A 155 7.31 -48.25 57.00
C SER A 155 7.58 -48.91 58.36
N ASN A 156 6.88 -48.43 59.40
CA ASN A 156 7.08 -48.83 60.80
C ASN A 156 5.77 -49.18 61.49
N ALA A 157 5.56 -50.46 61.78
CA ALA A 157 4.35 -50.95 62.47
C ALA A 157 4.71 -51.51 63.85
N PHE A 158 4.32 -50.78 64.91
CA PHE A 158 4.67 -51.10 66.31
C PHE A 158 3.45 -51.20 67.22
N GLY A 159 3.35 -52.28 67.99
CA GLY A 159 2.22 -52.55 68.89
C GLY A 159 1.45 -53.81 68.51
N VAL A 160 0.13 -53.71 68.37
CA VAL A 160 -0.79 -54.83 68.09
C VAL A 160 -1.88 -54.39 67.12
N ILE A 161 -1.96 -55.03 65.95
CA ILE A 161 -2.93 -54.71 64.88
C ILE A 161 -2.82 -53.22 64.50
N ASN A 162 -1.59 -52.81 64.18
CA ASN A 162 -1.30 -51.51 63.60
C ASN A 162 -0.82 -51.72 62.16
N GLU A 163 -1.40 -50.96 61.24
CA GLU A 163 -1.13 -51.07 59.81
C GLU A 163 -0.35 -49.83 59.33
N ALA A 164 0.89 -50.07 58.92
CA ALA A 164 1.76 -49.08 58.28
C ALA A 164 1.84 -49.43 56.80
N SER A 165 0.80 -49.05 56.06
CA SER A 165 0.62 -49.41 54.65
C SER A 165 1.09 -48.32 53.68
N GLY A 166 1.27 -47.07 54.13
CA GLY A 166 1.97 -46.04 53.36
C GLY A 166 3.50 -46.13 53.53
N ASP A 167 4.26 -45.71 52.53
CA ASP A 167 5.73 -45.61 52.66
C ASP A 167 6.11 -44.64 53.78
N TYR A 168 7.13 -44.98 54.57
CA TYR A 168 7.58 -44.30 55.79
C TYR A 168 6.51 -44.09 56.88
N SER A 169 5.30 -44.64 56.72
CA SER A 169 4.19 -44.45 57.68
C SER A 169 4.48 -45.05 59.06
N SER A 170 3.82 -44.52 60.09
CA SER A 170 3.99 -44.93 61.49
C SER A 170 2.65 -45.10 62.20
N ALA A 171 2.24 -46.35 62.40
CA ALA A 171 1.05 -46.71 63.17
C ALA A 171 1.46 -47.26 64.55
N VAL A 172 1.09 -46.53 65.62
CA VAL A 172 1.51 -46.84 67.00
C VAL A 172 0.33 -46.74 67.96
N GLY A 173 0.05 -47.83 68.68
CA GLY A 173 -1.06 -47.92 69.64
C GLY A 173 -1.93 -49.14 69.43
N TYR A 174 -3.24 -48.94 69.25
CA TYR A 174 -4.24 -50.00 69.08
C TYR A 174 -5.31 -49.59 68.07
N ILE A 175 -5.41 -50.35 66.97
CA ILE A 175 -6.31 -50.07 65.83
C ILE A 175 -6.10 -48.63 65.34
N ASN A 176 -4.84 -48.31 65.04
CA ASN A 176 -4.45 -47.07 64.39
C ASN A 176 -4.02 -47.41 62.96
N VAL A 177 -4.52 -46.64 61.99
CA VAL A 177 -4.28 -46.84 60.56
C VAL A 177 -3.47 -45.65 60.05
N ALA A 178 -2.25 -45.91 59.59
CA ALA A 178 -1.38 -44.95 58.94
C ALA A 178 -1.20 -45.40 57.48
N SER A 179 -2.19 -45.07 56.64
CA SER A 179 -2.22 -45.50 55.24
C SER A 179 -1.62 -44.46 54.28
N GLY A 180 -1.52 -43.19 54.70
CA GLY A 180 -0.84 -42.15 53.93
C GLY A 180 0.69 -42.25 54.03
N PHE A 181 1.38 -41.73 53.02
CA PHE A 181 2.83 -41.57 53.01
C PHE A 181 3.27 -40.76 54.24
N SER A 182 4.18 -41.29 55.06
CA SER A 182 4.66 -40.67 56.31
C SER A 182 3.53 -40.27 57.30
N ALA A 183 2.36 -40.92 57.24
CA ALA A 183 1.23 -40.61 58.12
C ALA A 183 1.44 -41.07 59.57
N GLY A 184 0.84 -40.36 60.54
CA GLY A 184 1.00 -40.59 61.97
C GLY A 184 -0.32 -40.76 62.71
N ALA A 185 -0.66 -42.00 63.06
CA ALA A 185 -1.88 -42.33 63.81
C ALA A 185 -1.54 -42.77 65.25
N PHE A 186 -1.90 -41.94 66.24
CA PHE A 186 -1.51 -42.12 67.64
C PHE A 186 -2.72 -42.04 68.58
N GLY A 187 -2.85 -43.01 69.49
CA GLY A 187 -3.97 -43.09 70.43
C GLY A 187 -4.87 -44.30 70.18
N SER A 188 -6.17 -44.09 70.03
CA SER A 188 -7.17 -45.14 69.81
C SER A 188 -8.18 -44.72 68.75
N SER A 189 -8.38 -45.56 67.74
CA SER A 189 -9.38 -45.34 66.67
C SER A 189 -9.18 -44.01 65.94
N ASN A 190 -7.92 -43.60 65.77
CA ASN A 190 -7.53 -42.41 65.03
C ASN A 190 -7.09 -42.81 63.61
N THR A 191 -7.59 -42.10 62.61
CA THR A 191 -7.34 -42.38 61.19
C THR A 191 -6.48 -41.26 60.61
N ALA A 192 -5.23 -41.60 60.28
CA ALA A 192 -4.31 -40.75 59.52
C ALA A 192 -4.22 -41.29 58.09
N SER A 193 -5.20 -40.94 57.26
CA SER A 193 -5.30 -41.44 55.89
C SER A 193 -4.72 -40.49 54.84
N GLY A 194 -4.52 -39.21 55.18
CA GLY A 194 -3.80 -38.26 54.34
C GLY A 194 -2.29 -38.36 54.58
N ASP A 195 -1.49 -38.09 53.54
CA ASP A 195 -0.03 -38.09 53.62
C ASP A 195 0.47 -37.06 54.65
N ALA A 196 1.36 -37.47 55.55
CA ALA A 196 1.76 -36.70 56.74
C ALA A 196 0.60 -36.21 57.64
N GLY A 197 -0.60 -36.79 57.52
CA GLY A 197 -1.75 -36.49 58.38
C GLY A 197 -1.54 -36.94 59.83
N HIS A 198 -2.09 -36.18 60.77
CA HIS A 198 -1.91 -36.38 62.21
C HIS A 198 -3.27 -36.38 62.95
N ALA A 199 -3.72 -37.57 63.34
CA ALA A 199 -4.93 -37.76 64.14
C ALA A 199 -4.54 -38.14 65.59
N ILE A 200 -4.83 -37.24 66.54
CA ILE A 200 -4.41 -37.36 67.94
C ILE A 200 -5.59 -37.08 68.87
N GLY A 201 -5.89 -37.99 69.79
CA GLY A 201 -7.01 -37.88 70.72
C GLY A 201 -7.99 -39.05 70.60
N PHE A 202 -9.28 -38.76 70.48
CA PHE A 202 -10.34 -39.77 70.38
C PHE A 202 -11.31 -39.44 69.23
N GLY A 203 -11.46 -40.38 68.29
CA GLY A 203 -12.39 -40.25 67.17
C GLY A 203 -12.07 -39.07 66.25
N ASN A 204 -10.80 -38.69 66.16
CA ASN A 204 -10.34 -37.59 65.33
C ASN A 204 -9.89 -38.12 63.97
N THR A 205 -10.32 -37.45 62.90
CA THR A 205 -10.08 -37.86 61.51
C THR A 205 -9.14 -36.87 60.85
N ALA A 206 -7.92 -37.30 60.51
CA ALA A 206 -6.95 -36.48 59.75
C ALA A 206 -6.82 -37.09 58.34
N SER A 207 -7.72 -36.68 57.45
CA SER A 207 -7.83 -37.28 56.10
C SER A 207 -7.26 -36.41 54.97
N GLY A 208 -7.00 -35.12 55.22
CA GLY A 208 -6.25 -34.27 54.30
C GLY A 208 -4.73 -34.45 54.46
N GLN A 209 -3.96 -34.13 53.42
CA GLN A 209 -2.50 -34.09 53.47
C GLN A 209 -2.04 -33.11 54.56
N SER A 210 -1.12 -33.51 55.44
CA SER A 210 -0.61 -32.68 56.57
C SER A 210 -1.71 -32.12 57.49
N SER A 211 -2.90 -32.72 57.50
CA SER A 211 -4.03 -32.29 58.33
C SER A 211 -3.83 -32.65 59.80
N SER A 212 -4.40 -31.85 60.72
CA SER A 212 -4.23 -31.98 62.17
C SER A 212 -5.57 -31.88 62.91
N ALA A 213 -6.05 -33.01 63.43
CA ALA A 213 -7.30 -33.09 64.19
C ALA A 213 -7.01 -33.36 65.68
N PHE A 214 -7.36 -32.41 66.56
CA PHE A 214 -7.06 -32.48 67.99
C PHE A 214 -8.27 -32.11 68.85
N GLY A 215 -8.51 -32.85 69.94
CA GLY A 215 -9.69 -32.66 70.81
C GLY A 215 -10.66 -33.84 70.70
N HIS A 216 -11.96 -33.54 70.56
CA HIS A 216 -13.03 -34.54 70.57
C HIS A 216 -13.98 -34.40 69.37
N GLY A 217 -14.04 -35.42 68.52
CA GLY A 217 -14.95 -35.45 67.37
C GLY A 217 -14.59 -34.44 66.27
N ASN A 218 -13.34 -33.97 66.27
CA ASN A 218 -12.87 -33.02 65.28
C ASN A 218 -12.39 -33.77 64.04
N THR A 219 -12.77 -33.27 62.88
CA THR A 219 -12.31 -33.76 61.57
C THR A 219 -11.36 -32.70 61.05
N ALA A 220 -10.24 -33.10 60.46
CA ALA A 220 -9.34 -32.28 59.66
C ALA A 220 -9.27 -32.94 58.27
N SER A 221 -10.28 -32.71 57.43
CA SER A 221 -10.42 -33.36 56.13
C SER A 221 -9.80 -32.59 54.96
N GLY A 222 -9.44 -31.32 55.17
CA GLY A 222 -8.71 -30.52 54.20
C GLY A 222 -7.21 -30.54 54.42
N ASP A 223 -6.44 -30.35 53.36
CA ASP A 223 -4.98 -30.36 53.44
C ASP A 223 -4.47 -29.20 54.31
N TYR A 224 -3.49 -29.43 55.18
CA TYR A 224 -2.99 -28.44 56.15
C TYR A 224 -4.08 -27.87 57.09
N SER A 225 -5.25 -28.50 57.18
CA SER A 225 -6.33 -28.02 58.06
C SER A 225 -6.09 -28.40 59.54
N ALA A 226 -6.44 -27.51 60.46
CA ALA A 226 -6.10 -27.60 61.89
C ALA A 226 -7.33 -27.37 62.81
N ALA A 227 -7.81 -28.39 63.51
CA ALA A 227 -9.14 -28.39 64.12
C ALA A 227 -9.11 -28.46 65.67
N PHE A 228 -9.71 -27.48 66.35
CA PHE A 228 -9.66 -27.31 67.81
C PHE A 228 -11.00 -26.85 68.44
N GLY A 229 -11.22 -27.23 69.70
CA GLY A 229 -12.49 -27.05 70.42
C GLY A 229 -13.36 -28.31 70.35
N ALA A 230 -14.68 -28.14 70.44
CA ALA A 230 -15.67 -29.22 70.29
C ALA A 230 -16.59 -28.96 69.10
N VAL A 231 -16.84 -29.98 68.26
CA VAL A 231 -17.67 -29.91 67.03
C VAL A 231 -17.20 -28.82 66.03
N ALA A 232 -15.97 -28.37 66.19
CA ALA A 232 -15.18 -27.68 65.20
C ALA A 232 -14.79 -28.69 64.10
N THR A 233 -15.64 -28.84 63.09
CA THR A 233 -15.48 -29.72 61.91
C THR A 233 -14.21 -29.43 61.08
N ALA A 234 -14.02 -30.01 59.88
CA ALA A 234 -13.18 -29.39 58.83
C ALA A 234 -13.56 -29.76 57.39
N THR A 235 -12.96 -29.06 56.41
CA THR A 235 -13.12 -29.26 54.95
C THR A 235 -11.99 -28.69 54.11
N ALA A 236 -11.75 -27.38 54.18
CA ALA A 236 -10.95 -26.71 53.17
C ALA A 236 -9.45 -26.80 53.47
N GLN A 237 -8.60 -26.53 52.48
CA GLN A 237 -7.17 -26.45 52.72
C GLN A 237 -6.80 -25.26 53.64
N SER A 238 -5.72 -25.39 54.43
CA SER A 238 -5.13 -24.34 55.29
C SER A 238 -6.12 -23.65 56.25
N SER A 239 -7.14 -24.38 56.67
CA SER A 239 -8.31 -23.88 57.40
C SER A 239 -8.23 -24.30 58.88
N LEU A 240 -8.74 -23.51 59.85
CA LEU A 240 -8.28 -23.58 61.28
C LEU A 240 -9.36 -23.38 62.38
N ALA A 241 -10.21 -24.36 62.76
CA ALA A 241 -11.35 -24.05 63.64
C ALA A 241 -11.01 -23.93 65.12
N LEU A 242 -11.64 -22.94 65.76
CA LEU A 242 -11.62 -22.71 67.21
C LEU A 242 -13.07 -22.71 67.71
N GLY A 243 -13.66 -23.86 68.04
CA GLY A 243 -14.99 -23.91 68.65
C GLY A 243 -15.08 -23.07 69.93
N THR A 244 -16.30 -22.75 70.39
CA THR A 244 -16.48 -22.36 71.80
C THR A 244 -15.96 -23.51 72.68
N TRP A 245 -15.20 -23.17 73.72
CA TRP A 245 -14.63 -24.16 74.64
C TRP A 245 -15.60 -24.32 75.80
N LEU A 246 -16.39 -25.39 75.75
CA LEU A 246 -17.51 -25.63 76.64
C LEU A 246 -17.00 -26.02 78.05
N ASP A 247 -16.86 -25.01 78.92
CA ASP A 247 -16.54 -25.20 80.35
C ASP A 247 -17.76 -25.72 81.10
N ARG A 248 -17.94 -27.03 81.06
CA ARG A 248 -18.74 -27.76 82.04
C ARG A 248 -17.81 -28.56 82.96
N ASP A 249 -17.16 -27.81 83.83
CA ASP A 249 -16.84 -28.08 85.24
C ASP A 249 -16.79 -29.54 85.73
N GLY A 250 -15.83 -29.87 86.59
CA GLY A 250 -15.99 -29.50 87.99
C GLY A 250 -14.90 -28.63 88.63
N ASP A 251 -14.07 -27.90 87.89
CA ASP A 251 -12.95 -27.12 88.46
C ASP A 251 -12.90 -25.59 88.13
N GLY A 252 -13.53 -25.12 87.05
CA GLY A 252 -14.26 -23.83 87.04
C GLY A 252 -13.58 -22.53 86.58
N SER A 253 -13.90 -22.14 85.33
CA SER A 253 -14.07 -20.78 84.81
C SER A 253 -12.88 -19.87 84.48
N ILE A 254 -12.87 -19.41 83.23
CA ILE A 254 -13.34 -18.05 82.93
C ILE A 254 -14.55 -18.17 82.01
N ALA A 255 -15.70 -17.60 82.39
CA ALA A 255 -16.95 -17.78 81.66
C ALA A 255 -17.02 -16.94 80.36
N LEU A 256 -17.19 -17.64 79.24
CA LEU A 256 -17.88 -17.17 78.04
C LEU A 256 -18.97 -18.19 77.68
N ASP A 257 -19.80 -18.49 78.68
CA ASP A 257 -21.05 -19.22 78.50
C ASP A 257 -22.00 -18.30 77.70
N LEU A 258 -22.37 -18.75 76.51
CA LEU A 258 -23.07 -17.92 75.52
C LEU A 258 -24.11 -18.75 74.74
N ASP A 259 -25.09 -19.25 75.48
CA ASP A 259 -26.46 -19.35 74.99
C ASP A 259 -26.84 -17.97 74.40
N THR A 260 -26.84 -17.88 73.06
CA THR A 260 -26.75 -16.58 72.35
C THR A 260 -28.12 -16.05 71.91
N ASP A 261 -29.11 -16.92 71.72
CA ASP A 261 -30.52 -16.53 71.52
C ASP A 261 -31.37 -16.65 72.80
N GLY A 262 -30.90 -17.39 73.82
CA GLY A 262 -31.44 -17.40 75.18
C GLY A 262 -32.49 -18.48 75.44
N ASP A 263 -32.46 -19.59 74.70
CA ASP A 263 -33.44 -20.67 74.78
C ASP A 263 -33.17 -21.69 75.91
N GLY A 264 -31.95 -21.72 76.44
CA GLY A 264 -31.52 -22.61 77.54
C GLY A 264 -31.08 -24.01 77.12
N ILE A 265 -30.91 -24.28 75.82
CA ILE A 265 -30.50 -25.57 75.25
C ILE A 265 -29.22 -25.36 74.43
N ASN A 266 -28.17 -26.14 74.75
CA ASN A 266 -27.06 -26.30 73.80
C ASN A 266 -27.54 -27.13 72.61
N ASP A 267 -28.01 -26.45 71.56
CA ASP A 267 -28.15 -26.99 70.21
C ASP A 267 -26.74 -27.32 69.62
N ALA A 268 -26.68 -27.64 68.33
CA ALA A 268 -25.44 -27.93 67.62
C ALA A 268 -25.43 -27.27 66.23
N SER A 269 -26.12 -26.13 66.07
CA SER A 269 -26.21 -25.39 64.81
C SER A 269 -25.98 -23.89 64.98
N SER A 270 -26.62 -23.22 65.95
CA SER A 270 -26.45 -21.79 66.26
C SER A 270 -25.09 -21.47 66.90
N GLU A 271 -24.50 -22.40 67.64
CA GLU A 271 -23.26 -22.21 68.42
C GLU A 271 -22.01 -22.48 67.56
N THR A 272 -22.19 -22.89 66.31
CA THR A 272 -21.14 -23.58 65.55
C THR A 272 -20.08 -22.68 64.91
N ALA A 273 -18.89 -23.25 64.79
CA ALA A 273 -17.67 -22.55 64.45
C ALA A 273 -17.18 -22.93 63.03
N VAL A 274 -17.85 -22.40 61.99
CA VAL A 274 -17.71 -22.89 60.61
C VAL A 274 -16.94 -21.91 59.72
N ALA A 275 -16.00 -22.42 58.92
CA ALA A 275 -15.46 -21.69 57.77
C ALA A 275 -15.05 -22.63 56.62
N SER A 276 -16.02 -23.15 55.87
CA SER A 276 -15.81 -24.10 54.76
C SER A 276 -14.96 -23.59 53.58
N GLY A 277 -14.34 -22.40 53.69
CA GLY A 277 -13.46 -21.80 52.69
C GLY A 277 -11.98 -22.03 52.99
N LEU A 278 -11.18 -22.13 51.92
CA LEU A 278 -9.71 -22.18 51.98
C LEU A 278 -9.17 -20.96 52.74
N ASN A 279 -8.23 -21.14 53.69
CA ASN A 279 -7.66 -20.08 54.56
C ASN A 279 -8.65 -19.29 55.47
N ALA A 280 -9.96 -19.40 55.27
CA ALA A 280 -11.04 -18.59 55.87
C ALA A 280 -10.98 -18.50 57.41
N VAL A 281 -11.58 -17.46 58.04
CA VAL A 281 -11.35 -16.92 59.40
C VAL A 281 -12.66 -16.55 60.17
N SER A 282 -13.42 -17.49 60.74
CA SER A 282 -14.51 -17.15 61.69
C SER A 282 -14.07 -17.11 63.17
N VAL A 283 -14.69 -16.23 63.98
CA VAL A 283 -14.47 -16.06 65.43
C VAL A 283 -15.75 -15.62 66.16
N GLY A 284 -16.25 -16.44 67.09
CA GLY A 284 -17.48 -16.20 67.85
C GLY A 284 -18.42 -17.41 67.87
N ALA A 285 -19.69 -17.15 68.20
CA ALA A 285 -20.87 -18.01 68.03
C ALA A 285 -21.74 -17.47 66.88
N GLY A 286 -22.54 -18.31 66.22
CA GLY A 286 -23.32 -17.95 65.02
C GLY A 286 -22.48 -17.57 63.78
N VAL A 287 -21.15 -17.69 63.84
CA VAL A 287 -20.24 -17.13 62.82
C VAL A 287 -19.91 -18.11 61.69
N VAL A 288 -20.17 -17.65 60.47
CA VAL A 288 -19.89 -18.40 59.25
C VAL A 288 -18.92 -17.60 58.37
N ALA A 289 -17.71 -18.13 58.15
CA ALA A 289 -16.74 -17.60 57.20
C ALA A 289 -16.59 -18.56 56.00
N SER A 290 -17.61 -18.67 55.14
CA SER A 290 -17.67 -19.74 54.13
C SER A 290 -16.80 -19.49 52.89
N GLY A 291 -16.33 -18.26 52.65
CA GLY A 291 -15.52 -17.91 51.48
C GLY A 291 -14.01 -18.11 51.66
N LEU A 292 -13.27 -18.38 50.58
CA LEU A 292 -11.79 -18.36 50.53
C LEU A 292 -11.22 -17.10 51.21
N ASN A 293 -10.29 -17.18 52.16
CA ASN A 293 -9.72 -16.05 52.93
C ASN A 293 -10.73 -15.19 53.76
N SER A 294 -12.04 -15.49 53.75
CA SER A 294 -13.08 -14.68 54.41
C SER A 294 -12.86 -14.54 55.92
N SER A 295 -13.39 -13.49 56.56
CA SER A 295 -13.21 -13.19 57.98
C SER A 295 -14.51 -12.72 58.66
N ALA A 296 -15.03 -13.50 59.60
CA ALA A 296 -16.21 -13.16 60.41
C ALA A 296 -15.84 -13.08 61.89
N PHE A 297 -16.09 -11.96 62.57
CA PHE A 297 -15.82 -11.81 64.01
C PHE A 297 -17.01 -11.18 64.73
N GLY A 298 -17.50 -11.81 65.80
CA GLY A 298 -18.57 -11.27 66.65
C GLY A 298 -19.73 -12.26 66.83
N VAL A 299 -20.95 -11.80 66.58
CA VAL A 299 -22.21 -12.56 66.68
C VAL A 299 -23.02 -12.35 65.40
N ASP A 300 -23.58 -13.42 64.85
CA ASP A 300 -24.41 -13.45 63.63
C ASP A 300 -23.79 -12.76 62.40
N ASN A 301 -22.46 -12.67 62.36
CA ASN A 301 -21.73 -12.09 61.24
C ASN A 301 -21.41 -13.18 60.22
N THR A 302 -21.86 -12.97 58.98
CA THR A 302 -21.63 -13.89 57.86
C THR A 302 -20.65 -13.27 56.87
N ALA A 303 -19.49 -13.92 56.71
CA ALA A 303 -18.47 -13.58 55.72
C ALA A 303 -18.44 -14.70 54.66
N SER A 304 -19.37 -14.65 53.70
CA SER A 304 -19.54 -15.73 52.72
C SER A 304 -18.76 -15.51 51.42
N GLY A 305 -18.45 -14.27 51.06
CA GLY A 305 -17.61 -13.98 49.91
C GLY A 305 -16.13 -14.23 50.18
N ALA A 306 -15.32 -14.51 49.16
CA ALA A 306 -13.89 -14.70 49.34
C ALA A 306 -13.22 -13.42 49.84
N ALA A 307 -12.32 -13.45 50.83
CA ALA A 307 -11.67 -12.29 51.44
C ALA A 307 -12.63 -11.23 52.03
N SER A 308 -13.91 -11.56 52.23
CA SER A 308 -14.89 -10.69 52.87
C SER A 308 -14.61 -10.46 54.37
N TYR A 309 -15.04 -9.33 54.92
CA TYR A 309 -14.88 -8.96 56.34
C TYR A 309 -16.23 -8.54 56.95
N ALA A 310 -16.74 -9.32 57.90
CA ALA A 310 -17.97 -9.02 58.65
C ALA A 310 -17.65 -8.81 60.14
N PHE A 311 -17.85 -7.58 60.64
CA PHE A 311 -17.52 -7.19 62.01
C PHE A 311 -18.59 -6.27 62.64
N GLY A 312 -19.05 -6.64 63.83
CA GLY A 312 -20.13 -5.95 64.55
C GLY A 312 -21.19 -6.96 65.01
N GLY A 313 -22.46 -6.73 64.68
CA GLY A 313 -23.52 -7.72 64.85
C GLY A 313 -24.54 -7.68 63.71
N SER A 314 -24.95 -8.86 63.25
CA SER A 314 -25.90 -9.04 62.15
C SER A 314 -25.47 -8.31 60.86
N ASN A 315 -24.19 -8.43 60.48
CA ASN A 315 -23.66 -7.89 59.23
C ASN A 315 -23.37 -9.01 58.22
N THR A 316 -23.68 -8.75 56.95
CA THR A 316 -23.46 -9.69 55.85
C THR A 316 -22.41 -9.13 54.91
N ALA A 317 -21.24 -9.76 54.89
CA ALA A 317 -20.20 -9.54 53.89
C ALA A 317 -20.29 -10.67 52.85
N GLY A 318 -21.20 -10.47 51.89
CA GLY A 318 -21.60 -11.50 50.93
C GLY A 318 -20.69 -11.62 49.71
N GLY A 319 -20.12 -10.49 49.26
CA GLY A 319 -19.28 -10.41 48.06
C GLY A 319 -17.80 -10.68 48.32
N ILE A 320 -17.06 -10.98 47.25
CA ILE A 320 -15.59 -11.10 47.31
C ILE A 320 -14.98 -9.79 47.84
N ASP A 321 -13.97 -9.78 48.71
CA ASP A 321 -13.33 -8.59 49.32
C ASP A 321 -14.29 -7.56 49.93
N SER A 322 -15.53 -7.96 50.27
CA SER A 322 -16.56 -7.03 50.75
C SER A 322 -16.43 -6.72 52.25
N ASN A 323 -16.91 -5.55 52.66
CA ASN A 323 -16.67 -4.98 53.98
C ASN A 323 -17.98 -4.50 54.63
N ALA A 324 -18.46 -5.25 55.62
CA ALA A 324 -19.69 -4.93 56.35
C ALA A 324 -19.39 -4.55 57.80
N PHE A 325 -19.44 -3.26 58.10
CA PHE A 325 -19.02 -2.69 59.39
C PHE A 325 -20.15 -1.91 60.07
N GLY A 326 -20.55 -2.34 61.27
CA GLY A 326 -21.55 -1.65 62.09
C GLY A 326 -22.67 -2.59 62.53
N ARG A 327 -23.91 -2.27 62.15
CA ARG A 327 -25.09 -3.09 62.47
C ARG A 327 -26.09 -3.11 61.32
N GLY A 328 -26.46 -4.31 60.87
CA GLY A 328 -27.48 -4.49 59.84
C GLY A 328 -27.08 -3.84 58.52
N ASN A 329 -25.78 -3.89 58.19
CA ASN A 329 -25.25 -3.46 56.91
C ASN A 329 -25.02 -4.68 56.02
N GLU A 330 -25.32 -4.53 54.73
CA GLU A 330 -25.16 -5.57 53.74
C GLU A 330 -24.18 -5.10 52.66
N ALA A 331 -23.05 -5.82 52.57
CA ALA A 331 -22.00 -5.63 51.57
C ALA A 331 -21.94 -6.91 50.70
N SER A 332 -22.91 -7.05 49.79
CA SER A 332 -23.09 -8.27 48.97
C SER A 332 -22.39 -8.21 47.61
N GLY A 333 -22.00 -7.02 47.14
CA GLY A 333 -21.19 -6.88 45.93
C GLY A 333 -19.71 -7.15 46.17
N GLY A 334 -18.96 -7.56 45.14
CA GLY A 334 -17.50 -7.74 45.25
C GLY A 334 -16.81 -6.40 45.58
N PHE A 335 -15.79 -6.33 46.42
CA PHE A 335 -15.11 -5.11 46.89
C PHE A 335 -16.01 -4.05 47.56
N SER A 336 -17.31 -4.34 47.77
CA SER A 336 -18.27 -3.37 48.30
C SER A 336 -18.01 -3.03 49.77
N THR A 337 -18.36 -1.81 50.17
CA THR A 337 -18.21 -1.31 51.55
C THR A 337 -19.51 -0.68 52.05
N ALA A 338 -20.11 -1.30 53.08
CA ALA A 338 -21.29 -0.79 53.77
C ALA A 338 -20.92 -0.40 55.21
N PHE A 339 -20.83 0.92 55.48
CA PHE A 339 -20.39 1.47 56.76
C PHE A 339 -21.44 2.41 57.35
N GLY A 340 -21.87 2.14 58.59
CA GLY A 340 -22.88 2.93 59.29
C GLY A 340 -24.04 2.07 59.78
N ARG A 341 -25.26 2.35 59.32
CA ARG A 341 -26.48 1.61 59.71
C ARG A 341 -27.47 1.50 58.55
N PHE A 342 -27.93 0.27 58.29
CA PHE A 342 -28.91 -0.04 57.24
C PHE A 342 -28.50 0.50 55.86
N ASN A 343 -27.20 0.47 55.57
CA ASN A 343 -26.65 0.79 54.26
C ASN A 343 -26.56 -0.49 53.43
N LEU A 344 -26.89 -0.37 52.15
CA LEU A 344 -26.97 -1.45 51.18
C LEU A 344 -25.92 -1.19 50.09
N ALA A 345 -24.86 -2.00 50.07
CA ALA A 345 -23.79 -1.96 49.08
C ALA A 345 -23.77 -3.30 48.32
N ILE A 346 -24.52 -3.37 47.23
CA ILE A 346 -24.78 -4.64 46.51
C ILE A 346 -24.15 -4.71 45.12
N GLY A 347 -23.79 -3.57 44.53
CA GLY A 347 -22.95 -3.54 43.34
C GLY A 347 -21.48 -3.81 43.66
N SER A 348 -20.70 -4.27 42.69
CA SER A 348 -19.24 -4.44 42.90
C SER A 348 -18.56 -3.09 43.18
N PHE A 349 -17.47 -3.02 43.93
CA PHE A 349 -16.78 -1.79 44.40
C PHE A 349 -17.65 -0.73 45.11
N SER A 350 -18.96 -0.98 45.27
CA SER A 350 -19.92 0.03 45.71
C SER A 350 -19.71 0.49 47.16
N SER A 351 -19.97 1.77 47.42
CA SER A 351 -19.68 2.43 48.69
C SER A 351 -20.93 3.12 49.25
N ALA A 352 -21.50 2.56 50.32
CA ALA A 352 -22.69 3.08 50.98
C ALA A 352 -22.37 3.59 52.40
N PHE A 353 -22.32 4.91 52.56
CA PHE A 353 -21.86 5.60 53.78
C PHE A 353 -22.91 6.57 54.33
N GLY A 354 -23.25 6.42 55.62
CA GLY A 354 -24.26 7.24 56.30
C GLY A 354 -25.39 6.38 56.87
N ALA A 355 -26.63 6.67 56.49
CA ALA A 355 -27.80 5.85 56.85
C ALA A 355 -28.81 5.76 55.70
N SER A 356 -29.35 4.55 55.49
CA SER A 356 -30.36 4.24 54.46
C SER A 356 -29.92 4.56 53.02
N ASN A 357 -28.62 4.60 52.74
CA ASN A 357 -28.11 4.79 51.38
C ASN A 357 -28.04 3.45 50.64
N ARG A 358 -28.33 3.48 49.33
CA ARG A 358 -28.35 2.30 48.45
C ARG A 358 -27.35 2.54 47.32
N ALA A 359 -26.23 1.80 47.35
CA ALA A 359 -25.22 1.75 46.30
C ALA A 359 -25.34 0.37 45.62
N GLU A 360 -25.99 0.35 44.46
CA GLU A 360 -26.53 -0.86 43.84
C GLU A 360 -25.88 -1.22 42.51
N GLY A 361 -25.42 -0.23 41.75
CA GLY A 361 -24.57 -0.47 40.58
C GLY A 361 -23.11 -0.71 40.96
N SER A 362 -22.34 -1.31 40.06
CA SER A 362 -20.88 -1.44 40.21
C SER A 362 -20.23 -0.06 40.42
N ASP A 363 -19.14 0.05 41.19
CA ASP A 363 -18.38 1.26 41.51
C ASP A 363 -19.21 2.45 42.07
N SER A 364 -20.49 2.23 42.35
CA SER A 364 -21.43 3.28 42.74
C SER A 364 -21.21 3.80 44.16
N SER A 365 -21.43 5.09 44.37
CA SER A 365 -21.19 5.80 45.62
C SER A 365 -22.44 6.54 46.09
N ALA A 366 -23.00 6.10 47.23
CA ALA A 366 -24.17 6.72 47.84
C ALA A 366 -23.83 7.27 49.24
N PHE A 367 -23.75 8.61 49.36
CA PHE A 367 -23.28 9.29 50.57
C PHE A 367 -24.26 10.33 51.08
N GLY A 368 -24.66 10.19 52.35
CA GLY A 368 -25.55 11.13 53.04
C GLY A 368 -26.75 10.43 53.67
N TYR A 369 -27.95 10.80 53.25
CA TYR A 369 -29.21 10.19 53.68
C TYR A 369 -30.13 9.89 52.50
N GLY A 370 -30.58 8.63 52.40
CA GLY A 370 -31.60 8.20 51.44
C GLY A 370 -31.21 8.32 49.97
N ASN A 371 -29.92 8.46 49.64
CA ASN A 371 -29.47 8.55 48.25
C ASN A 371 -29.45 7.16 47.60
N VAL A 372 -29.76 7.13 46.31
CA VAL A 372 -29.76 5.92 45.48
C VAL A 372 -28.78 6.11 44.33
N ALA A 373 -27.68 5.36 44.36
CA ALA A 373 -26.76 5.21 43.26
C ALA A 373 -26.96 3.80 42.68
N SER A 374 -27.68 3.70 41.57
CA SER A 374 -28.22 2.44 41.02
C SER A 374 -27.80 2.12 39.59
N GLY A 375 -27.17 3.08 38.90
CA GLY A 375 -26.34 2.77 37.73
C GLY A 375 -24.91 2.43 38.17
N ASP A 376 -24.17 1.75 37.29
CA ASP A 376 -22.75 1.48 37.51
C ASP A 376 -21.94 2.80 37.45
N GLU A 377 -20.81 2.90 38.13
CA GLU A 377 -20.03 4.12 38.43
C GLU A 377 -20.81 5.32 39.05
N ALA A 378 -22.10 5.17 39.36
CA ALA A 378 -22.97 6.30 39.68
C ALA A 378 -22.70 6.94 41.06
N GLY A 379 -22.77 8.26 41.14
CA GLY A 379 -22.54 9.05 42.36
C GLY A 379 -23.77 9.82 42.82
N ALA A 380 -24.33 9.46 43.97
CA ALA A 380 -25.51 10.13 44.56
C ALA A 380 -25.16 10.78 45.91
N PHE A 381 -25.12 12.12 45.94
CA PHE A 381 -24.53 12.89 47.03
C PHE A 381 -25.50 13.96 47.59
N GLY A 382 -25.86 13.81 48.86
CA GLY A 382 -26.70 14.79 49.58
C GLY A 382 -27.92 14.15 50.24
N TRP A 383 -29.11 14.58 49.80
CA TRP A 383 -30.40 14.13 50.31
C TRP A 383 -31.34 13.72 49.16
N GLU A 384 -31.81 12.47 49.18
CA GLU A 384 -32.80 11.92 48.23
C GLU A 384 -32.41 12.09 46.73
N ASN A 385 -31.11 12.14 46.41
CA ASN A 385 -30.64 12.15 45.02
C ASN A 385 -30.67 10.74 44.42
N THR A 386 -31.04 10.66 43.15
CA THR A 386 -31.06 9.40 42.38
C THR A 386 -30.09 9.52 41.19
N ALA A 387 -29.01 8.76 41.24
CA ALA A 387 -28.10 8.54 40.12
C ALA A 387 -28.35 7.11 39.61
N SER A 388 -28.98 6.97 38.45
CA SER A 388 -29.53 5.71 37.92
C SER A 388 -29.06 5.35 36.51
N GLY A 389 -28.37 6.26 35.83
CA GLY A 389 -27.59 5.92 34.64
C GLY A 389 -26.17 5.49 35.01
N GLU A 390 -25.52 4.78 34.10
CA GLU A 390 -24.09 4.44 34.20
C GLU A 390 -23.23 5.72 34.25
N SER A 391 -22.15 5.75 35.03
CA SER A 391 -21.28 6.90 35.36
C SER A 391 -22.01 8.21 35.71
N SER A 392 -23.27 8.14 36.16
CA SER A 392 -24.12 9.32 36.36
C SER A 392 -23.89 10.00 37.71
N SER A 393 -24.04 11.32 37.80
CA SER A 393 -23.79 12.11 39.01
C SER A 393 -24.98 12.98 39.40
N ALA A 394 -25.55 12.77 40.59
CA ALA A 394 -26.65 13.56 41.14
C ALA A 394 -26.23 14.22 42.46
N PHE A 395 -26.14 15.55 42.46
CA PHE A 395 -25.63 16.33 43.60
C PHE A 395 -26.59 17.46 44.01
N GLY A 396 -27.07 17.41 45.26
CA GLY A 396 -27.92 18.43 45.85
C GLY A 396 -29.12 17.84 46.60
N TYR A 397 -30.32 18.21 46.16
CA TYR A 397 -31.60 17.74 46.72
C TYR A 397 -32.54 17.28 45.60
N ASN A 398 -33.05 16.05 45.69
CA ASN A 398 -34.06 15.48 44.78
C ASN A 398 -33.67 15.56 43.28
N ASN A 399 -32.37 15.50 42.95
CA ASN A 399 -31.92 15.49 41.56
C ASN A 399 -31.94 14.07 40.97
N ALA A 400 -32.24 13.98 39.68
CA ALA A 400 -32.25 12.73 38.93
C ALA A 400 -31.23 12.79 37.79
N ALA A 401 -30.17 11.98 37.88
CA ALA A 401 -29.26 11.71 36.77
C ALA A 401 -29.57 10.29 36.28
N SER A 402 -30.31 10.15 35.18
CA SER A 402 -30.83 8.86 34.70
C SER A 402 -30.29 8.44 33.34
N GLY A 403 -29.63 9.32 32.60
CA GLY A 403 -28.84 8.95 31.43
C GLY A 403 -27.45 8.41 31.83
N GLU A 404 -26.89 7.54 30.99
CA GLU A 404 -25.46 7.20 31.01
C GLU A 404 -24.61 8.49 30.96
N ASN A 405 -23.49 8.56 31.69
CA ASN A 405 -22.60 9.71 31.85
C ASN A 405 -23.31 11.04 32.23
N SER A 406 -24.56 10.99 32.70
CA SER A 406 -25.37 12.20 32.91
C SER A 406 -25.08 12.89 34.25
N SER A 407 -25.28 14.20 34.32
CA SER A 407 -24.96 14.99 35.51
C SER A 407 -26.07 15.97 35.88
N ALA A 408 -26.71 15.77 37.04
CA ALA A 408 -27.81 16.58 37.53
C ALA A 408 -27.38 17.40 38.77
N PHE A 409 -27.25 18.72 38.57
CA PHE A 409 -26.81 19.67 39.60
C PHE A 409 -27.92 20.65 39.97
N GLY A 410 -28.14 20.82 41.28
CA GLY A 410 -29.00 21.88 41.82
C GLY A 410 -30.20 21.34 42.61
N TYR A 411 -31.41 21.72 42.18
CA TYR A 411 -32.66 21.34 42.83
C TYR A 411 -33.67 20.82 41.80
N SER A 412 -34.06 19.54 41.96
CA SER A 412 -34.98 18.84 41.05
C SER A 412 -34.56 18.92 39.57
N SER A 413 -33.25 19.01 39.32
CA SER A 413 -32.65 18.91 37.98
C SER A 413 -32.71 17.48 37.47
N GLN A 414 -32.94 17.31 36.17
CA GLN A 414 -33.18 16.03 35.51
C GLN A 414 -32.27 15.88 34.29
N ALA A 415 -31.17 15.16 34.45
CA ALA A 415 -30.27 14.81 33.36
C ALA A 415 -30.69 13.44 32.81
N LEU A 416 -31.55 13.46 31.79
CA LEU A 416 -32.34 12.28 31.40
C LEU A 416 -31.64 11.41 30.34
N ASN A 417 -30.66 11.95 29.62
CA ASN A 417 -30.09 11.38 28.39
C ASN A 417 -28.57 11.21 28.46
N ILE A 418 -27.97 10.50 27.49
CA ILE A 418 -26.57 10.05 27.53
C ILE A 418 -25.62 11.26 27.48
N GLY A 419 -24.62 11.33 28.36
CA GLY A 419 -23.66 12.45 28.46
C GLY A 419 -24.30 13.81 28.75
N SER A 420 -25.57 13.85 29.15
CA SER A 420 -26.33 15.09 29.31
C SER A 420 -26.11 15.72 30.68
N THR A 421 -26.04 17.05 30.76
CA THR A 421 -25.85 17.79 32.01
C THR A 421 -27.01 18.76 32.24
N ALA A 422 -27.73 18.60 33.34
CA ALA A 422 -28.82 19.49 33.75
C ALA A 422 -28.35 20.40 34.90
N ILE A 423 -28.28 21.70 34.67
CA ILE A 423 -27.76 22.69 35.63
C ILE A 423 -28.84 23.71 35.98
N GLY A 424 -29.25 23.76 37.26
CA GLY A 424 -30.04 24.88 37.79
C GLY A 424 -31.21 24.46 38.70
N TYR A 425 -32.37 25.04 38.43
CA TYR A 425 -33.64 24.75 39.11
C TYR A 425 -34.62 24.22 38.09
N MET A 426 -35.07 22.96 38.25
CA MET A 426 -35.96 22.28 37.30
C MET A 426 -35.41 22.26 35.85
N ALA A 427 -34.07 22.26 35.70
CA ALA A 427 -33.42 22.08 34.41
C ALA A 427 -33.61 20.62 33.94
N ILE A 428 -33.94 20.44 32.67
CA ILE A 428 -34.16 19.13 32.05
C ILE A 428 -33.23 19.04 30.84
N ALA A 429 -32.33 18.06 30.85
CA ALA A 429 -31.50 17.73 29.69
C ALA A 429 -32.15 16.56 28.93
N ASP A 430 -32.97 16.92 27.94
CA ASP A 430 -33.84 16.03 27.16
C ASP A 430 -33.17 15.47 25.88
N ARG A 431 -31.86 15.68 25.72
CA ARG A 431 -31.07 15.25 24.56
C ARG A 431 -29.67 14.75 24.96
N ASP A 432 -29.16 13.76 24.23
CA ASP A 432 -27.79 13.26 24.41
C ASP A 432 -26.73 14.36 24.18
N TYR A 433 -25.62 14.25 24.91
CA TYR A 433 -24.43 15.11 24.89
C TYR A 433 -24.72 16.62 25.00
N SER A 434 -25.83 16.99 25.65
CA SER A 434 -26.29 18.37 25.80
C SER A 434 -26.03 18.92 27.20
N VAL A 435 -25.71 20.21 27.30
CA VAL A 435 -25.80 20.96 28.57
C VAL A 435 -27.09 21.77 28.53
N SER A 436 -28.05 21.40 29.38
CA SER A 436 -29.29 22.13 29.56
C SER A 436 -29.24 23.00 30.81
N VAL A 437 -29.54 24.29 30.62
CA VAL A 437 -29.66 25.30 31.68
C VAL A 437 -31.11 25.63 32.03
N GLY A 438 -32.09 24.91 31.48
CA GLY A 438 -33.52 25.19 31.63
C GLY A 438 -34.39 24.02 31.19
N SER A 439 -35.60 24.29 30.74
CA SER A 439 -36.50 23.30 30.12
C SER A 439 -37.44 23.98 29.12
N ALA A 440 -38.15 23.22 28.29
CA ALA A 440 -39.07 23.78 27.30
C ALA A 440 -40.15 24.66 27.96
N GLY A 441 -40.30 25.90 27.48
CA GLY A 441 -41.15 26.94 28.08
C GLY A 441 -40.58 27.58 29.36
N ASN A 442 -39.36 27.22 29.75
CA ASN A 442 -38.58 27.79 30.86
C ASN A 442 -37.10 27.95 30.43
N GLU A 443 -36.87 28.44 29.22
CA GLU A 443 -35.55 28.64 28.62
C GLU A 443 -34.80 29.76 29.37
N LEU A 444 -33.67 29.43 30.01
CA LEU A 444 -32.84 30.43 30.69
C LEU A 444 -31.83 31.06 29.72
N GLN A 445 -31.68 32.39 29.79
CA GLN A 445 -30.71 33.13 28.99
C GLN A 445 -29.27 32.90 29.49
N ILE A 446 -28.38 32.49 28.58
CA ILE A 446 -26.93 32.49 28.81
C ILE A 446 -26.42 33.93 28.59
N ILE A 447 -26.47 34.74 29.64
CA ILE A 447 -26.00 36.15 29.61
C ILE A 447 -24.48 36.26 29.87
N HIS A 448 -23.90 37.38 29.45
CA HIS A 448 -22.45 37.66 29.52
C HIS A 448 -21.55 36.73 28.69
N LEU A 449 -22.12 36.06 27.70
CA LEU A 449 -21.38 35.39 26.63
C LEU A 449 -20.59 36.43 25.80
N ALA A 450 -19.30 36.16 25.58
CA ALA A 450 -18.42 37.00 24.76
C ALA A 450 -18.66 36.77 23.25
N ASP A 451 -17.86 37.40 22.38
CA ASP A 451 -17.76 36.95 20.99
C ASP A 451 -16.98 35.64 20.96
N GLY A 452 -17.56 34.58 20.37
CA GLY A 452 -16.85 33.32 20.12
C GLY A 452 -15.70 33.51 19.13
N THR A 453 -14.59 32.83 19.37
CA THR A 453 -13.32 32.94 18.62
C THR A 453 -12.87 31.64 17.96
N GLU A 454 -13.29 30.49 18.48
CA GLU A 454 -13.02 29.14 17.97
C GLU A 454 -14.32 28.50 17.44
N ASP A 455 -14.23 27.52 16.54
CA ASP A 455 -15.39 26.91 15.85
C ASP A 455 -16.46 26.29 16.78
N THR A 456 -16.11 25.96 18.02
CA THR A 456 -17.02 25.38 19.03
C THR A 456 -17.50 26.38 20.08
N ASP A 457 -17.14 27.67 19.96
CA ASP A 457 -17.64 28.70 20.87
C ASP A 457 -19.11 29.03 20.59
N ALA A 458 -19.86 29.37 21.63
CA ALA A 458 -21.25 29.80 21.47
C ALA A 458 -21.32 31.20 20.83
N VAL A 459 -22.01 31.31 19.70
CA VAL A 459 -22.17 32.54 18.93
C VAL A 459 -23.21 33.46 19.57
N ASN A 460 -22.86 34.73 19.78
CA ASN A 460 -23.83 35.73 20.25
C ASN A 460 -24.51 36.49 19.08
N LEU A 461 -25.63 37.17 19.37
CA LEU A 461 -26.48 37.83 18.35
C LEU A 461 -25.74 38.87 17.47
N ARG A 462 -24.72 39.55 18.00
CA ARG A 462 -23.92 40.52 17.23
C ARG A 462 -23.11 39.85 16.12
N GLN A 463 -22.54 38.68 16.41
CA GLN A 463 -21.70 37.94 15.47
C GLN A 463 -22.52 37.38 14.30
N LEU A 464 -23.70 36.81 14.58
CA LEU A 464 -24.58 36.26 13.54
C LEU A 464 -25.00 37.32 12.51
N ASN A 465 -25.38 38.52 12.99
CA ASN A 465 -25.77 39.63 12.14
C ASN A 465 -24.63 40.13 11.24
N ALA A 466 -23.38 40.03 11.69
CA ALA A 466 -22.21 40.40 10.87
C ALA A 466 -21.93 39.38 9.76
N ALA A 467 -22.10 38.08 10.03
CA ALA A 467 -21.80 37.02 9.06
C ALA A 467 -22.75 37.03 7.84
N ILE A 468 -24.05 37.23 8.07
CA ILE A 468 -25.08 37.17 7.01
C ILE A 468 -24.86 38.25 5.92
N ALA A 469 -24.39 39.43 6.32
CA ALA A 469 -24.22 40.58 5.40
C ALA A 469 -23.15 40.35 4.31
N GLY A 470 -22.18 39.44 4.52
CA GLY A 470 -21.08 39.21 3.59
C GLY A 470 -21.41 38.34 2.37
N VAL A 471 -22.48 37.52 2.42
CA VAL A 471 -22.69 36.46 1.41
C VAL A 471 -23.39 36.95 0.15
N ALA A 472 -24.28 37.95 0.26
CA ALA A 472 -25.17 38.35 -0.83
C ALA A 472 -24.51 39.21 -1.94
N ALA A 473 -23.34 39.80 -1.68
CA ALA A 473 -22.66 40.73 -2.60
C ALA A 473 -21.73 40.04 -3.63
N GLY A 474 -21.99 38.77 -3.95
CA GLY A 474 -21.16 37.98 -4.86
C GLY A 474 -19.86 37.45 -4.24
N ASP A 475 -19.66 37.53 -2.93
CA ASP A 475 -18.44 37.09 -2.23
C ASP A 475 -18.43 35.61 -1.82
N SER A 476 -18.99 34.75 -2.68
CA SER A 476 -18.58 33.35 -2.72
C SER A 476 -17.11 33.25 -3.16
N PRO A 477 -16.20 32.67 -2.36
CA PRO A 477 -14.83 32.42 -2.81
C PRO A 477 -14.74 31.24 -3.80
N TYR A 478 -15.84 30.50 -3.98
CA TYR A 478 -15.90 29.26 -4.78
C TYR A 478 -16.59 29.43 -6.13
N PHE A 479 -17.31 30.53 -6.35
CA PHE A 479 -17.93 30.81 -7.65
C PHE A 479 -17.93 32.31 -7.94
N LYS A 480 -17.26 32.69 -9.03
CA LYS A 480 -17.20 34.05 -9.58
C LYS A 480 -17.39 33.94 -11.09
N ALA A 481 -18.44 34.56 -11.62
CA ALA A 481 -18.64 34.76 -13.05
C ALA A 481 -18.55 36.27 -13.35
N ASP A 482 -18.00 36.63 -14.50
CA ASP A 482 -17.82 38.02 -14.95
C ASP A 482 -18.61 38.23 -16.24
N GLY A 483 -19.33 39.35 -16.33
CA GLY A 483 -20.35 39.62 -17.33
C GLY A 483 -21.12 40.92 -17.04
N PRO A 484 -21.96 41.42 -17.97
CA PRO A 484 -22.72 42.66 -17.80
C PRO A 484 -23.76 42.62 -16.66
N ALA A 485 -24.09 41.45 -16.12
CA ALA A 485 -25.05 41.24 -15.03
C ALA A 485 -26.46 41.80 -15.33
N ASP A 486 -26.84 41.80 -16.61
CA ASP A 486 -28.16 42.23 -17.13
C ASP A 486 -29.02 41.06 -17.64
N GLY A 487 -28.51 39.82 -17.52
CA GLY A 487 -29.16 38.59 -17.99
C GLY A 487 -28.97 38.29 -19.48
N SER A 488 -28.09 39.03 -20.19
CA SER A 488 -27.82 38.77 -21.61
C SER A 488 -26.88 37.59 -21.87
N ASP A 489 -26.14 37.13 -20.85
CA ASP A 489 -25.14 36.07 -20.92
C ASP A 489 -25.38 34.93 -19.91
N ASP A 490 -26.60 34.82 -19.35
CA ASP A 490 -26.99 33.82 -18.36
C ASP A 490 -26.76 32.35 -18.84
N ALA A 491 -26.19 31.53 -17.95
CA ALA A 491 -25.94 30.11 -18.19
C ALA A 491 -27.25 29.30 -18.21
N GLN A 492 -27.47 28.49 -19.25
CA GLN A 492 -28.72 27.80 -19.53
C GLN A 492 -28.66 26.29 -19.22
N ALA A 493 -29.11 25.92 -18.03
CA ALA A 493 -29.29 24.52 -17.62
C ALA A 493 -30.67 24.00 -18.09
N ASN A 494 -30.83 23.85 -19.40
CA ASN A 494 -32.11 23.50 -20.03
C ASN A 494 -32.46 22.00 -19.87
N GLY A 495 -31.46 21.12 -19.90
CA GLY A 495 -31.63 19.68 -19.77
C GLY A 495 -32.00 19.26 -18.35
N ALA A 496 -32.80 18.20 -18.19
CA ALA A 496 -33.23 17.73 -16.88
C ALA A 496 -32.05 17.28 -16.02
N GLY A 497 -31.79 18.00 -14.93
CA GLY A 497 -30.63 17.76 -14.05
C GLY A 497 -29.27 18.11 -14.67
N SER A 498 -29.25 18.97 -15.70
CA SER A 498 -28.03 19.51 -16.30
C SER A 498 -27.35 20.56 -15.43
N VAL A 499 -26.09 20.90 -15.77
CA VAL A 499 -25.29 21.94 -15.12
C VAL A 499 -24.74 22.88 -16.17
N ALA A 500 -25.11 24.16 -16.10
CA ALA A 500 -24.55 25.23 -16.92
C ALA A 500 -23.75 26.21 -16.05
N VAL A 501 -22.51 26.51 -16.44
CA VAL A 501 -21.55 27.32 -15.68
C VAL A 501 -20.77 28.24 -16.62
N GLY A 502 -20.87 29.55 -16.40
CA GLY A 502 -20.15 30.57 -17.16
C GLY A 502 -20.98 31.21 -18.28
N PRO A 503 -20.50 32.32 -18.87
CA PRO A 503 -21.28 33.12 -19.81
C PRO A 503 -21.64 32.35 -21.08
N ASP A 504 -22.91 32.40 -21.50
CA ASP A 504 -23.42 31.75 -22.71
C ASP A 504 -23.22 30.20 -22.74
N ALA A 505 -23.04 29.57 -21.57
CA ALA A 505 -22.97 28.10 -21.46
C ALA A 505 -24.36 27.47 -21.61
N VAL A 506 -24.52 26.50 -22.52
CA VAL A 506 -25.80 25.83 -22.84
C VAL A 506 -25.70 24.33 -22.59
N ALA A 507 -26.44 23.84 -21.60
CA ALA A 507 -26.54 22.43 -21.24
C ALA A 507 -27.95 21.91 -21.57
N ASP A 508 -28.18 21.56 -22.84
CA ASP A 508 -29.48 21.09 -23.35
C ASP A 508 -29.75 19.61 -23.07
N GLY A 509 -28.70 18.78 -23.03
CA GLY A 509 -28.82 17.35 -22.76
C GLY A 509 -29.28 17.02 -21.32
N GLU A 510 -30.12 15.99 -21.15
CA GLU A 510 -30.46 15.47 -19.83
C GLU A 510 -29.17 15.04 -19.09
N ARG A 511 -28.97 15.56 -17.87
CA ARG A 511 -27.72 15.44 -17.07
C ARG A 511 -26.43 15.88 -17.79
N SER A 512 -26.51 16.74 -18.80
CA SER A 512 -25.30 17.27 -19.46
C SER A 512 -24.60 18.36 -18.62
N ILE A 513 -23.34 18.64 -18.93
CA ILE A 513 -22.52 19.66 -18.28
C ILE A 513 -21.95 20.62 -19.33
N ALA A 514 -22.32 21.89 -19.28
CA ALA A 514 -21.68 22.97 -20.05
C ALA A 514 -20.94 23.91 -19.08
N ALA A 515 -19.61 23.96 -19.14
CA ALA A 515 -18.81 24.72 -18.19
C ALA A 515 -17.70 25.53 -18.87
N GLY A 516 -17.96 26.81 -19.12
CA GLY A 516 -17.06 27.71 -19.83
C GLY A 516 -17.79 28.82 -20.58
N TYR A 517 -17.07 29.51 -21.47
CA TYR A 517 -17.64 30.55 -22.31
C TYR A 517 -18.18 29.94 -23.62
N SER A 518 -19.46 30.19 -23.94
CA SER A 518 -20.13 29.69 -25.15
C SER A 518 -19.90 28.19 -25.40
N THR A 519 -20.07 27.37 -24.36
CA THR A 519 -19.91 25.89 -24.45
C THR A 519 -21.27 25.22 -24.64
N SER A 520 -21.34 24.14 -25.43
CA SER A 520 -22.61 23.49 -25.78
C SER A 520 -22.58 21.98 -25.53
N ALA A 521 -23.41 21.51 -24.59
CA ALA A 521 -23.55 20.10 -24.22
C ALA A 521 -24.97 19.60 -24.54
N GLY A 522 -25.15 19.18 -25.80
CA GLY A 522 -26.46 18.78 -26.36
C GLY A 522 -26.80 17.30 -26.25
N GLY A 523 -25.78 16.42 -26.20
CA GLY A 523 -25.97 14.97 -26.06
C GLY A 523 -26.44 14.55 -24.67
N LEU A 524 -27.11 13.38 -24.57
CA LEU A 524 -27.48 12.78 -23.29
C LEU A 524 -26.23 12.54 -22.44
N HIS A 525 -26.20 13.03 -21.20
CA HIS A 525 -25.06 12.95 -20.27
C HIS A 525 -23.75 13.56 -20.81
N SER A 526 -23.79 14.34 -21.91
CA SER A 526 -22.56 14.87 -22.53
C SER A 526 -21.91 15.99 -21.72
N SER A 527 -20.61 16.23 -21.93
CA SER A 527 -19.82 17.21 -21.17
C SER A 527 -19.00 18.11 -22.08
N ALA A 528 -19.34 19.40 -22.16
CA ALA A 528 -18.61 20.44 -22.89
C ALA A 528 -17.98 21.45 -21.93
N ILE A 529 -16.65 21.54 -21.90
CA ILE A 529 -15.92 22.33 -20.89
C ILE A 529 -14.84 23.18 -21.57
N GLY A 530 -14.78 24.49 -21.28
CA GLY A 530 -13.73 25.39 -21.75
C GLY A 530 -14.22 26.62 -22.53
N TYR A 531 -14.00 26.64 -23.85
CA TYR A 531 -14.27 27.80 -24.72
C TYR A 531 -14.68 27.33 -26.12
N TYR A 532 -15.92 27.61 -26.55
CA TYR A 532 -16.50 27.13 -27.82
C TYR A 532 -16.41 25.60 -28.08
N SER A 533 -16.28 24.76 -27.04
CA SER A 533 -16.30 23.29 -27.24
C SER A 533 -17.73 22.74 -27.31
N THR A 534 -17.95 21.73 -28.15
CA THR A 534 -19.24 21.12 -28.46
C THR A 534 -19.24 19.63 -28.14
N ALA A 535 -20.15 19.17 -27.27
CA ALA A 535 -20.38 17.75 -26.98
C ALA A 535 -21.79 17.35 -27.44
N SER A 536 -21.89 16.83 -28.67
CA SER A 536 -23.17 16.60 -29.36
C SER A 536 -23.62 15.12 -29.36
N GLY A 537 -22.69 14.17 -29.42
CA GLY A 537 -22.97 12.74 -29.27
C GLY A 537 -23.44 12.35 -27.87
N HIS A 538 -24.15 11.23 -27.75
CA HIS A 538 -24.55 10.66 -26.45
C HIS A 538 -23.30 10.24 -25.66
N GLU A 539 -23.26 10.56 -24.36
CA GLU A 539 -22.14 10.30 -23.45
C GLU A 539 -20.79 10.97 -23.89
N SER A 540 -20.81 11.86 -24.88
CA SER A 540 -19.59 12.45 -25.45
C SER A 540 -18.95 13.55 -24.58
N SER A 541 -17.65 13.75 -24.73
CA SER A 541 -16.86 14.69 -23.92
C SER A 541 -15.96 15.60 -24.76
N ALA A 542 -16.18 16.91 -24.67
CA ALA A 542 -15.41 17.94 -25.36
C ALA A 542 -14.74 18.91 -24.36
N LEU A 543 -13.42 18.84 -24.22
CA LEU A 543 -12.67 19.55 -23.17
C LEU A 543 -11.55 20.43 -23.73
N GLY A 544 -11.74 21.75 -23.66
CA GLY A 544 -10.74 22.77 -23.97
C GLY A 544 -11.27 23.86 -24.91
N PHE A 545 -10.48 24.21 -25.92
CA PHE A 545 -10.82 25.24 -26.92
C PHE A 545 -11.33 24.59 -28.21
N ALA A 546 -12.56 24.92 -28.62
CA ALA A 546 -13.15 24.55 -29.91
C ALA A 546 -13.00 23.08 -30.30
N ASN A 547 -13.20 22.15 -29.36
CA ASN A 547 -13.20 20.72 -29.66
C ASN A 547 -14.64 20.24 -29.95
N ASP A 548 -14.80 19.34 -30.92
CA ASP A 548 -16.08 18.77 -31.31
C ASP A 548 -16.09 17.25 -31.06
N ALA A 549 -16.93 16.81 -30.11
CA ALA A 549 -17.16 15.40 -29.78
C ALA A 549 -18.55 14.97 -30.28
N ASN A 550 -18.59 14.37 -31.47
CA ASN A 550 -19.79 14.17 -32.27
C ASN A 550 -20.25 12.71 -32.36
N GLY A 551 -19.35 11.74 -32.30
CA GLY A 551 -19.72 10.32 -32.19
C GLY A 551 -20.26 9.97 -30.79
N ASP A 552 -21.03 8.89 -30.67
CA ASP A 552 -21.50 8.42 -29.36
C ASP A 552 -20.31 7.86 -28.56
N ASN A 553 -20.25 8.14 -27.26
CA ASN A 553 -19.11 7.84 -26.36
C ASN A 553 -17.75 8.41 -26.85
N SER A 554 -17.75 9.42 -27.74
CA SER A 554 -16.52 10.03 -28.27
C SER A 554 -15.88 11.06 -27.33
N SER A 555 -14.56 11.28 -27.46
CA SER A 555 -13.79 12.20 -26.62
C SER A 555 -12.84 13.11 -27.41
N ALA A 556 -13.09 14.42 -27.38
CA ALA A 556 -12.29 15.45 -28.05
C ALA A 556 -11.64 16.40 -27.02
N VAL A 557 -10.31 16.33 -26.84
CA VAL A 557 -9.63 16.99 -25.70
C VAL A 557 -8.41 17.81 -26.15
N GLY A 558 -8.44 19.12 -25.88
CA GLY A 558 -7.32 20.04 -26.12
C GLY A 558 -7.72 21.30 -26.90
N ASN A 559 -7.19 21.45 -28.11
CA ASN A 559 -7.50 22.55 -29.02
C ASN A 559 -7.91 22.01 -30.40
N SER A 560 -9.09 22.39 -30.88
CA SER A 560 -9.51 22.14 -32.27
C SER A 560 -9.45 20.66 -32.71
N ASN A 561 -9.71 19.72 -31.79
CA ASN A 561 -9.77 18.29 -32.10
C ASN A 561 -11.20 17.88 -32.48
N THR A 562 -11.32 16.91 -33.36
CA THR A 562 -12.62 16.41 -33.86
C THR A 562 -12.68 14.89 -33.72
N SER A 563 -13.68 14.42 -32.97
CA SER A 563 -13.93 13.00 -32.70
C SER A 563 -15.31 12.64 -33.27
N GLU A 564 -15.32 11.96 -34.41
CA GLU A 564 -16.52 11.69 -35.23
C GLU A 564 -16.97 10.24 -35.22
N GLY A 565 -16.05 9.27 -35.11
CA GLY A 565 -16.40 7.84 -35.01
C GLY A 565 -16.98 7.47 -33.65
N ASP A 566 -17.75 6.38 -33.57
CA ASP A 566 -18.29 5.93 -32.28
C ASP A 566 -17.17 5.38 -31.39
N SER A 567 -17.18 5.78 -30.11
CA SER A 567 -16.09 5.55 -29.14
C SER A 567 -14.70 6.03 -29.59
N SER A 568 -14.62 6.97 -30.54
CA SER A 568 -13.36 7.57 -30.99
C SER A 568 -12.72 8.47 -29.93
N SER A 569 -11.41 8.72 -30.04
CA SER A 569 -10.68 9.66 -29.17
C SER A 569 -9.68 10.52 -29.94
N ALA A 570 -9.87 11.84 -29.89
CA ALA A 570 -9.01 12.85 -30.51
C ALA A 570 -8.41 13.80 -29.45
N VAL A 571 -7.10 13.70 -29.17
CA VAL A 571 -6.47 14.36 -28.02
C VAL A 571 -5.21 15.13 -28.40
N GLY A 572 -5.25 16.46 -28.24
CA GLY A 572 -4.11 17.37 -28.43
C GLY A 572 -4.46 18.62 -29.23
N HIS A 573 -3.95 18.74 -30.46
CA HIS A 573 -4.14 19.89 -31.35
C HIS A 573 -4.42 19.43 -32.80
N PHE A 574 -5.58 19.76 -33.37
CA PHE A 574 -6.00 19.36 -34.73
C PHE A 574 -5.90 17.84 -35.02
N ASN A 575 -6.18 16.98 -34.03
CA ASN A 575 -6.31 15.54 -34.30
C ASN A 575 -7.71 15.19 -34.83
N TYR A 576 -7.76 14.27 -35.79
CA TYR A 576 -9.00 13.80 -36.43
C TYR A 576 -9.16 12.29 -36.21
N ALA A 577 -10.13 11.90 -35.41
CA ALA A 577 -10.48 10.50 -35.12
C ALA A 577 -11.87 10.19 -35.70
N SER A 578 -11.89 9.60 -36.89
CA SER A 578 -13.12 9.40 -37.69
C SER A 578 -13.53 7.93 -37.86
N GLY A 579 -12.61 6.99 -37.64
CA GLY A 579 -12.95 5.57 -37.58
C GLY A 579 -13.61 5.21 -36.25
N ASP A 580 -14.49 4.21 -36.26
CA ASP A 580 -15.04 3.64 -35.02
C ASP A 580 -13.92 3.01 -34.19
N GLU A 581 -13.94 3.28 -32.87
CA GLU A 581 -12.89 2.90 -31.90
C GLU A 581 -11.48 3.45 -32.24
N SER A 582 -11.37 4.48 -33.10
CA SER A 582 -10.08 5.07 -33.52
C SER A 582 -9.46 6.01 -32.47
N SER A 583 -8.13 6.14 -32.50
CA SER A 583 -7.35 6.94 -31.55
C SER A 583 -6.32 7.84 -32.25
N ALA A 584 -6.51 9.16 -32.17
CA ALA A 584 -5.63 10.18 -32.73
C ALA A 584 -5.06 11.10 -31.63
N PHE A 585 -3.76 10.99 -31.32
CA PHE A 585 -3.13 11.61 -30.15
C PHE A 585 -1.87 12.41 -30.50
N GLY A 586 -1.89 13.71 -30.23
CA GLY A 586 -0.74 14.61 -30.39
C GLY A 586 -1.06 15.86 -31.21
N THR A 587 -0.47 16.00 -32.39
CA THR A 587 -0.72 17.13 -33.30
C THR A 587 -0.86 16.68 -34.75
N ASP A 588 -1.92 17.15 -35.42
CA ASP A 588 -2.21 16.88 -36.83
C ASP A 588 -2.24 15.36 -37.19
N ASN A 589 -2.66 14.48 -36.27
CA ASN A 589 -2.77 13.04 -36.54
C ASN A 589 -4.16 12.66 -37.10
N GLU A 590 -4.16 11.72 -38.04
CA GLU A 590 -5.36 11.13 -38.65
C GLU A 590 -5.49 9.65 -38.27
N ALA A 591 -6.59 9.30 -37.60
CA ALA A 591 -7.00 7.92 -37.35
C ALA A 591 -8.37 7.67 -38.01
N SER A 592 -8.34 7.16 -39.24
CA SER A 592 -9.52 7.02 -40.12
C SER A 592 -9.90 5.56 -40.41
N GLY A 593 -9.02 4.60 -40.10
CA GLY A 593 -9.39 3.16 -40.10
C GLY A 593 -10.11 2.76 -38.82
N SER A 594 -10.92 1.69 -38.86
CA SER A 594 -11.54 1.15 -37.64
C SER A 594 -10.47 0.54 -36.72
N GLN A 595 -10.57 0.82 -35.42
CA GLN A 595 -9.56 0.47 -34.40
C GLN A 595 -8.13 0.95 -34.75
N SER A 596 -7.99 1.99 -35.59
CA SER A 596 -6.68 2.53 -35.99
C SER A 596 -6.08 3.47 -34.92
N SER A 597 -4.74 3.57 -34.91
CA SER A 597 -3.98 4.31 -33.90
C SER A 597 -2.92 5.21 -34.52
N ALA A 598 -3.10 6.53 -34.39
CA ALA A 598 -2.16 7.55 -34.89
C ALA A 598 -1.64 8.42 -33.72
N PHE A 599 -0.34 8.32 -33.42
CA PHE A 599 0.26 8.90 -32.21
C PHE A 599 1.54 9.70 -32.51
N GLY A 600 1.52 11.01 -32.29
CA GLY A 600 2.67 11.89 -32.37
C GLY A 600 2.41 13.18 -33.15
N PHE A 601 3.15 13.41 -34.23
CA PHE A 601 2.98 14.55 -35.13
C PHE A 601 2.77 14.07 -36.58
N ASP A 602 1.70 14.49 -37.26
CA ASP A 602 1.49 14.25 -38.70
C ASP A 602 1.55 12.75 -39.07
N ASN A 603 0.93 11.87 -38.26
CA ASN A 603 0.83 10.42 -38.56
C ASN A 603 -0.54 10.09 -39.13
N SER A 604 -0.58 9.17 -40.09
CA SER A 604 -1.81 8.75 -40.78
C SER A 604 -1.98 7.23 -40.67
N ALA A 605 -2.99 6.82 -39.90
CA ALA A 605 -3.39 5.43 -39.68
C ALA A 605 -4.76 5.21 -40.34
N VAL A 606 -4.73 4.71 -41.58
CA VAL A 606 -5.91 4.65 -42.47
C VAL A 606 -6.35 3.21 -42.73
N GLY A 607 -5.45 2.23 -42.56
CA GLY A 607 -5.86 0.82 -42.57
C GLY A 607 -6.61 0.46 -41.29
N ASP A 608 -7.58 -0.45 -41.38
CA ASP A 608 -8.17 -1.07 -40.19
C ASP A 608 -7.08 -1.78 -39.38
N TYR A 609 -7.16 -1.69 -38.05
CA TYR A 609 -6.14 -2.20 -37.11
C TYR A 609 -4.72 -1.60 -37.30
N SER A 610 -4.55 -0.55 -38.11
CA SER A 610 -3.23 0.01 -38.43
C SER A 610 -2.67 0.93 -37.32
N SER A 611 -1.34 1.01 -37.25
CA SER A 611 -0.61 1.72 -36.19
C SER A 611 0.50 2.61 -36.76
N ALA A 612 0.37 3.94 -36.60
CA ALA A 612 1.33 4.94 -37.04
C ALA A 612 1.82 5.79 -35.85
N PHE A 613 3.10 5.63 -35.47
CA PHE A 613 3.65 6.18 -34.22
C PHE A 613 4.95 6.96 -34.45
N GLY A 614 4.95 8.27 -34.19
CA GLY A 614 6.13 9.13 -34.21
C GLY A 614 5.92 10.42 -35.01
N TRP A 615 6.65 10.61 -36.10
CA TRP A 615 6.51 11.74 -37.02
C TRP A 615 6.41 11.27 -38.47
N LEU A 616 5.35 11.67 -39.19
CA LEU A 616 5.21 11.48 -40.64
C LEU A 616 5.11 10.01 -41.07
N ASN A 617 4.66 9.11 -40.19
CA ASN A 617 4.51 7.69 -40.50
C ASN A 617 3.15 7.44 -41.17
N SER A 618 3.16 6.56 -42.17
CA SER A 618 1.96 6.14 -42.90
C SER A 618 1.75 4.64 -42.75
N ALA A 619 0.63 4.27 -42.10
CA ALA A 619 0.18 2.89 -41.96
C ALA A 619 -1.15 2.75 -42.74
N THR A 620 -1.02 2.30 -43.98
CA THR A 620 -2.13 2.24 -44.96
C THR A 620 -2.56 0.83 -45.31
N GLY A 621 -1.72 -0.17 -45.04
CA GLY A 621 -2.15 -1.57 -45.05
C GLY A 621 -3.02 -1.91 -43.83
N VAL A 622 -3.90 -2.89 -43.99
CA VAL A 622 -4.61 -3.52 -42.85
C VAL A 622 -3.58 -4.24 -41.97
N GLU A 623 -3.71 -4.09 -40.65
CA GLU A 623 -2.74 -4.56 -39.64
C GLU A 623 -1.31 -3.99 -39.79
N ALA A 624 -1.11 -2.95 -40.61
CA ALA A 624 0.21 -2.38 -40.89
C ALA A 624 0.75 -1.53 -39.73
N SER A 625 2.08 -1.57 -39.56
CA SER A 625 2.80 -0.97 -38.43
C SER A 625 3.96 -0.07 -38.88
N ALA A 626 3.89 1.22 -38.56
CA ALA A 626 4.91 2.21 -38.94
C ALA A 626 5.37 3.05 -37.73
N PHE A 627 6.60 2.79 -37.26
CA PHE A 627 7.16 3.38 -36.04
C PHE A 627 8.43 4.20 -36.31
N GLY A 628 8.41 5.50 -35.99
CA GLY A 628 9.59 6.37 -35.96
C GLY A 628 9.44 7.65 -36.77
N PHE A 629 10.28 7.86 -37.78
CA PHE A 629 10.24 9.03 -38.67
C PHE A 629 10.09 8.64 -40.14
N ALA A 630 9.01 9.13 -40.77
CA ALA A 630 8.76 9.00 -42.21
C ALA A 630 8.87 7.57 -42.75
N ASN A 631 8.32 6.58 -42.04
CA ASN A 631 8.26 5.19 -42.52
C ASN A 631 6.91 4.88 -43.19
N GLU A 632 6.92 3.93 -44.12
CA GLU A 632 5.76 3.53 -44.91
C GLU A 632 5.51 2.02 -44.77
N ALA A 633 4.39 1.67 -44.15
CA ALA A 633 3.88 0.29 -44.05
C ALA A 633 2.58 0.18 -44.87
N SER A 634 2.71 -0.36 -46.09
CA SER A 634 1.66 -0.38 -47.11
C SER A 634 1.27 -1.79 -47.60
N GLY A 635 2.04 -2.83 -47.23
CA GLY A 635 1.63 -4.23 -47.38
C GLY A 635 0.76 -4.74 -46.23
N TYR A 636 0.04 -5.85 -46.42
CA TYR A 636 -0.74 -6.48 -45.33
C TYR A 636 0.18 -6.99 -44.22
N ALA A 637 -0.16 -6.68 -42.96
CA ALA A 637 0.65 -6.96 -41.77
C ALA A 637 2.12 -6.50 -41.85
N SER A 638 2.44 -5.55 -42.75
CA SER A 638 3.80 -5.07 -42.99
C SER A 638 4.32 -4.21 -41.83
N SER A 639 5.63 -4.29 -41.56
CA SER A 639 6.24 -3.67 -40.38
C SER A 639 7.47 -2.82 -40.72
N THR A 640 7.45 -1.55 -40.32
CA THR A 640 8.57 -0.62 -40.45
C THR A 640 8.93 0.04 -39.12
N VAL A 641 10.23 0.09 -38.81
CA VAL A 641 10.74 0.64 -37.55
C VAL A 641 12.03 1.43 -37.79
N GLY A 642 12.05 2.71 -37.41
CA GLY A 642 13.23 3.58 -37.46
C GLY A 642 13.02 4.83 -38.31
N ARG A 643 13.85 5.04 -39.32
CA ARG A 643 13.79 6.23 -40.20
C ARG A 643 13.73 5.85 -41.68
N SER A 644 12.70 6.31 -42.39
CA SER A 644 12.61 6.20 -43.85
C SER A 644 12.73 4.76 -44.39
N ASN A 645 12.16 3.78 -43.68
CA ASN A 645 12.06 2.41 -44.16
C ASN A 645 10.73 2.20 -44.89
N GLN A 646 10.71 1.27 -45.85
CA GLN A 646 9.52 0.91 -46.62
C GLN A 646 9.31 -0.60 -46.58
N ALA A 647 8.11 -1.03 -46.15
CA ALA A 647 7.64 -2.41 -46.17
C ALA A 647 6.34 -2.44 -47.00
N SER A 648 6.48 -2.74 -48.29
CA SER A 648 5.42 -2.59 -49.31
C SER A 648 4.87 -3.93 -49.82
N ALA A 649 5.25 -5.04 -49.16
CA ALA A 649 4.78 -6.38 -49.46
C ALA A 649 4.25 -7.10 -48.20
N ASP A 650 3.41 -8.12 -48.40
CA ASP A 650 2.79 -8.87 -47.30
C ASP A 650 3.83 -9.62 -46.45
N ASP A 651 3.67 -9.56 -45.13
CA ASP A 651 4.60 -10.05 -44.11
C ASP A 651 6.04 -9.46 -44.20
N SER A 652 6.26 -8.35 -44.92
CA SER A 652 7.61 -7.76 -45.08
C SER A 652 8.04 -6.88 -43.90
N SER A 653 9.34 -6.89 -43.57
CA SER A 653 9.90 -6.19 -42.41
C SER A 653 11.15 -5.38 -42.75
N ALA A 654 11.09 -4.06 -42.54
CA ALA A 654 12.19 -3.12 -42.84
C ALA A 654 12.56 -2.27 -41.61
N PHE A 655 13.66 -2.62 -40.93
CA PHE A 655 14.05 -2.03 -39.65
C PHE A 655 15.43 -1.34 -39.70
N GLY A 656 15.51 -0.12 -39.18
CA GLY A 656 16.74 0.68 -39.11
C GLY A 656 16.63 1.98 -39.90
N ASN A 657 17.49 2.18 -40.89
CA ASN A 657 17.44 3.35 -41.77
C ASN A 657 17.51 3.02 -43.27
N ALA A 658 16.56 3.56 -44.04
CA ALA A 658 16.52 3.48 -45.51
C ALA A 658 16.54 2.04 -46.06
N ASN A 659 15.98 1.09 -45.31
CA ASN A 659 15.84 -0.29 -45.76
C ASN A 659 14.56 -0.46 -46.57
N VAL A 660 14.60 -1.33 -47.57
CA VAL A 660 13.46 -1.67 -48.43
C VAL A 660 13.23 -3.18 -48.37
N ALA A 661 12.08 -3.58 -47.83
CA ALA A 661 11.59 -4.95 -47.84
C ALA A 661 10.40 -5.02 -48.81
N SER A 662 10.66 -5.54 -50.01
CA SER A 662 9.70 -5.54 -51.13
C SER A 662 9.42 -6.95 -51.69
N GLY A 663 10.13 -7.98 -51.22
CA GLY A 663 9.69 -9.36 -51.34
C GLY A 663 8.70 -9.72 -50.23
N SER A 664 7.78 -10.66 -50.47
CA SER A 664 6.94 -11.19 -49.38
C SER A 664 7.79 -11.98 -48.39
N ARG A 665 7.55 -11.79 -47.09
CA ARG A 665 8.36 -12.35 -45.98
C ARG A 665 9.85 -12.02 -46.08
N SER A 666 10.20 -10.88 -46.68
CA SER A 666 11.57 -10.40 -46.79
C SER A 666 11.98 -9.55 -45.58
N ASN A 667 13.25 -9.63 -45.19
CA ASN A 667 13.82 -8.94 -44.03
C ASN A 667 14.98 -8.03 -44.46
N ALA A 668 14.82 -6.71 -44.30
CA ALA A 668 15.85 -5.72 -44.60
C ALA A 668 16.22 -4.94 -43.32
N PHE A 669 17.30 -5.34 -42.65
CA PHE A 669 17.68 -4.81 -41.33
C PHE A 669 19.05 -4.14 -41.31
N GLY A 670 19.09 -2.87 -40.88
CA GLY A 670 20.32 -2.09 -40.70
C GLY A 670 20.29 -0.75 -41.43
N PHE A 671 21.24 -0.50 -42.34
CA PHE A 671 21.30 0.71 -43.17
C PHE A 671 21.30 0.36 -44.68
N GLY A 672 20.34 0.89 -45.43
CA GLY A 672 20.34 0.84 -46.90
C GLY A 672 20.20 -0.56 -47.52
N ASN A 673 19.74 -1.56 -46.75
CA ASN A 673 19.63 -2.92 -47.25
C ASN A 673 18.37 -3.10 -48.11
N GLN A 674 18.47 -3.95 -49.13
CA GLN A 674 17.38 -4.25 -50.06
C GLN A 674 17.11 -5.76 -50.06
N ALA A 675 15.96 -6.15 -49.51
CA ALA A 675 15.45 -7.51 -49.53
C ALA A 675 14.26 -7.55 -50.50
N SER A 676 14.54 -7.87 -51.77
CA SER A 676 13.57 -7.86 -52.87
C SER A 676 13.17 -9.26 -53.35
N GLY A 677 13.95 -10.29 -52.99
CA GLY A 677 13.55 -11.68 -53.16
C GLY A 677 12.51 -12.11 -52.12
N ASN A 678 11.58 -12.99 -52.49
CA ASN A 678 10.70 -13.62 -51.49
C ASN A 678 11.54 -14.45 -50.51
N GLU A 679 11.20 -14.39 -49.22
CA GLU A 679 11.93 -15.03 -48.12
C GLU A 679 13.42 -14.60 -48.02
N SER A 680 13.82 -13.49 -48.67
CA SER A 680 15.23 -13.03 -48.69
C SER A 680 15.62 -12.21 -47.47
N ASN A 681 16.91 -12.19 -47.16
CA ASN A 681 17.45 -11.56 -45.95
C ASN A 681 18.67 -10.68 -46.29
N ALA A 682 18.54 -9.37 -46.10
CA ALA A 682 19.60 -8.39 -46.33
C ALA A 682 19.92 -7.68 -45.00
N LEU A 683 21.05 -8.04 -44.38
CA LEU A 683 21.36 -7.73 -42.98
C LEU A 683 22.71 -7.01 -42.83
N GLY A 684 22.69 -5.76 -42.38
CA GLY A 684 23.89 -4.96 -42.10
C GLY A 684 23.89 -3.60 -42.80
N ASN A 685 24.85 -3.36 -43.69
CA ASN A 685 24.97 -2.12 -44.47
C ASN A 685 25.03 -2.43 -45.98
N GLU A 686 24.10 -1.84 -46.74
CA GLU A 686 24.10 -1.83 -48.22
C GLU A 686 24.12 -3.24 -48.87
N ASN A 687 23.56 -4.25 -48.19
CA ASN A 687 23.45 -5.60 -48.75
C ASN A 687 22.24 -5.71 -49.69
N HIS A 688 22.38 -6.51 -50.74
CA HIS A 688 21.34 -6.76 -51.73
C HIS A 688 21.01 -8.26 -51.81
N ALA A 689 19.81 -8.63 -51.35
CA ALA A 689 19.30 -10.00 -51.37
C ALA A 689 18.08 -10.08 -52.30
N SER A 690 18.34 -10.33 -53.58
CA SER A 690 17.33 -10.38 -54.65
C SER A 690 16.97 -11.79 -55.11
N GLY A 691 17.83 -12.79 -54.84
CA GLY A 691 17.48 -14.19 -55.01
C GLY A 691 16.41 -14.64 -54.00
N ARG A 692 15.55 -15.58 -54.38
CA ARG A 692 14.55 -16.16 -53.48
C ARG A 692 15.28 -16.99 -52.40
N ARG A 693 15.00 -16.72 -51.12
CA ARG A 693 15.80 -17.16 -49.96
C ARG A 693 17.29 -16.77 -50.02
N GLY A 694 17.68 -15.81 -50.85
CA GLY A 694 19.03 -15.26 -50.88
C GLY A 694 19.38 -14.59 -49.55
N SER A 695 20.62 -14.76 -49.08
CA SER A 695 21.08 -14.23 -47.80
C SER A 695 22.37 -13.42 -47.98
N ALA A 696 22.28 -12.10 -47.80
CA ALA A 696 23.39 -11.18 -47.91
C ALA A 696 23.63 -10.48 -46.56
N VAL A 697 24.77 -10.78 -45.91
CA VAL A 697 25.01 -10.41 -44.51
C VAL A 697 26.38 -9.78 -44.32
N GLY A 698 26.41 -8.55 -43.81
CA GLY A 698 27.61 -7.77 -43.53
C GLY A 698 27.60 -6.40 -44.23
N THR A 699 28.56 -6.16 -45.12
CA THR A 699 28.71 -4.88 -45.84
C THR A 699 28.81 -5.09 -47.35
N GLY A 700 27.86 -4.55 -48.11
CA GLY A 700 27.92 -4.50 -49.57
C GLY A 700 27.95 -5.87 -50.27
N ASN A 701 27.35 -6.91 -49.67
CA ASN A 701 27.28 -8.24 -50.28
C ASN A 701 26.08 -8.35 -51.23
N GLU A 702 26.22 -9.16 -52.28
CA GLU A 702 25.16 -9.46 -53.24
C GLU A 702 24.84 -10.96 -53.24
N ALA A 703 23.62 -11.30 -52.85
CA ALA A 703 23.03 -12.64 -52.94
C ALA A 703 21.88 -12.62 -53.94
N SER A 704 22.24 -12.66 -55.23
CA SER A 704 21.33 -12.56 -56.37
C SER A 704 20.93 -13.92 -56.96
N GLY A 705 21.60 -15.00 -56.56
CA GLY A 705 21.17 -16.37 -56.87
C GLY A 705 20.08 -16.89 -55.92
N ASP A 706 19.21 -17.77 -56.41
CA ASP A 706 18.27 -18.51 -55.56
C ASP A 706 19.02 -19.38 -54.54
N ASP A 707 18.58 -19.34 -53.27
CA ASP A 707 19.22 -20.02 -52.13
C ASP A 707 20.74 -19.69 -51.95
N SER A 708 21.20 -18.56 -52.50
CA SER A 708 22.62 -18.12 -52.46
C SER A 708 23.00 -17.41 -51.16
N ASN A 709 24.30 -17.48 -50.79
CA ASN A 709 24.82 -16.96 -49.53
C ASN A 709 26.07 -16.09 -49.75
N ALA A 710 26.00 -14.82 -49.37
CA ALA A 710 27.08 -13.85 -49.51
C ALA A 710 27.38 -13.16 -48.16
N PHE A 711 28.40 -13.64 -47.44
CA PHE A 711 28.65 -13.28 -46.04
C PHE A 711 30.03 -12.64 -45.82
N GLY A 712 30.04 -11.42 -45.26
CA GLY A 712 31.25 -10.66 -44.92
C GLY A 712 31.28 -9.28 -45.57
N GLN A 713 32.30 -8.96 -46.37
CA GLN A 713 32.41 -7.70 -47.11
C GLN A 713 32.51 -7.94 -48.63
N GLY A 714 31.61 -7.32 -49.40
CA GLY A 714 31.74 -7.22 -50.86
C GLY A 714 31.77 -8.57 -51.60
N ASN A 715 31.16 -9.61 -51.03
CA ASN A 715 31.10 -10.93 -51.66
C ASN A 715 29.91 -10.99 -52.64
N THR A 716 30.08 -11.75 -53.72
CA THR A 716 29.03 -11.95 -54.74
C THR A 716 28.73 -13.43 -54.88
N ALA A 717 27.48 -13.81 -54.62
CA ALA A 717 26.92 -15.14 -54.84
C ALA A 717 25.72 -15.02 -55.80
N SER A 718 25.97 -15.24 -57.09
CA SER A 718 25.05 -14.83 -58.17
C SER A 718 24.26 -15.97 -58.82
N ASN A 719 24.45 -17.21 -58.37
CA ASN A 719 23.84 -18.42 -58.96
C ASN A 719 23.26 -19.35 -57.89
N GLU A 720 22.47 -20.34 -58.32
CA GLU A 720 21.83 -21.33 -57.43
C GLU A 720 22.85 -22.05 -56.53
N ASN A 721 22.55 -22.11 -55.23
CA ASN A 721 23.41 -22.65 -54.16
C ASN A 721 24.80 -22.01 -54.00
N SER A 722 25.13 -20.97 -54.78
CA SER A 722 26.47 -20.36 -54.74
C SER A 722 26.75 -19.71 -53.38
N SER A 723 28.00 -19.86 -52.90
CA SER A 723 28.38 -19.49 -51.55
C SER A 723 29.71 -18.73 -51.52
N ALA A 724 29.67 -17.45 -51.14
CA ALA A 724 30.82 -16.56 -51.09
C ALA A 724 31.02 -16.00 -49.66
N PHE A 725 32.15 -16.31 -49.02
CA PHE A 725 32.38 -16.04 -47.60
C PHE A 725 33.74 -15.40 -47.33
N GLY A 726 33.74 -14.23 -46.68
CA GLY A 726 34.94 -13.48 -46.30
C GLY A 726 34.96 -12.08 -46.90
N MET A 727 35.95 -11.76 -47.73
CA MET A 727 36.12 -10.45 -48.34
C MET A 727 36.37 -10.55 -49.86
N PHE A 728 35.53 -9.89 -50.66
CA PHE A 728 35.61 -9.82 -52.12
C PHE A 728 35.61 -11.18 -52.85
N ASN A 729 35.02 -12.23 -52.27
CA ASN A 729 34.94 -13.53 -52.93
C ASN A 729 33.80 -13.55 -53.97
N THR A 730 34.03 -14.19 -55.10
CA THR A 730 33.06 -14.36 -56.18
C THR A 730 32.73 -15.84 -56.39
N ALA A 731 31.50 -16.24 -56.06
CA ALA A 731 30.93 -17.55 -56.39
C ALA A 731 29.90 -17.35 -57.51
N SER A 732 30.33 -17.56 -58.75
CA SER A 732 29.61 -17.10 -59.96
C SER A 732 29.08 -18.23 -60.85
N SER A 733 28.95 -19.43 -60.30
CA SER A 733 28.35 -20.60 -60.96
C SER A 733 27.55 -21.47 -59.99
N VAL A 734 26.75 -22.40 -60.51
CA VAL A 734 25.90 -23.31 -59.72
C VAL A 734 26.77 -24.22 -58.84
N ASP A 735 26.35 -24.38 -57.59
CA ASP A 735 27.07 -25.12 -56.52
C ASP A 735 28.52 -24.62 -56.27
N SER A 736 28.90 -23.42 -56.73
CA SER A 736 30.27 -22.90 -56.57
C SER A 736 30.52 -22.29 -55.19
N SER A 737 31.73 -22.43 -54.66
CA SER A 737 32.12 -21.98 -53.31
C SER A 737 33.42 -21.19 -53.30
N ALA A 738 33.41 -19.95 -52.80
CA ALA A 738 34.59 -19.09 -52.71
C ALA A 738 34.78 -18.57 -51.28
N PHE A 739 35.89 -18.94 -50.62
CA PHE A 739 36.10 -18.72 -49.19
C PHE A 739 37.48 -18.12 -48.87
N GLY A 740 37.50 -16.93 -48.27
CA GLY A 740 38.71 -16.23 -47.83
C GLY A 740 38.77 -14.78 -48.30
N TYR A 741 39.81 -14.42 -49.05
CA TYR A 741 40.00 -13.09 -49.64
C TYR A 741 40.20 -13.15 -51.16
N ASP A 742 39.38 -12.42 -51.92
CA ASP A 742 39.54 -12.18 -53.37
C ASP A 742 39.62 -13.48 -54.21
N ASN A 743 38.89 -14.54 -53.79
CA ASN A 743 38.86 -15.82 -54.48
C ASN A 743 37.72 -15.90 -55.50
N THR A 744 37.94 -16.60 -56.60
CA THR A 744 36.95 -16.78 -57.68
C THR A 744 36.64 -18.25 -57.91
N ALA A 745 35.39 -18.66 -57.67
CA ALA A 745 34.86 -19.95 -58.04
C ALA A 745 33.83 -19.76 -59.18
N SER A 746 34.27 -19.97 -60.42
CA SER A 746 33.47 -19.72 -61.63
C SER A 746 33.16 -20.98 -62.44
N GLY A 747 33.71 -22.13 -62.06
CA GLY A 747 33.29 -23.43 -62.59
C GLY A 747 32.07 -23.95 -61.83
N GLU A 748 31.20 -24.71 -62.49
CA GLU A 748 30.12 -25.44 -61.82
C GLU A 748 30.74 -26.44 -60.81
N ARG A 749 30.23 -26.48 -59.57
CA ARG A 749 30.79 -27.25 -58.44
C ARG A 749 32.27 -26.94 -58.13
N SER A 750 32.81 -25.80 -58.59
CA SER A 750 34.19 -25.43 -58.31
C SER A 750 34.34 -24.81 -56.90
N SER A 751 35.53 -24.93 -56.32
CA SER A 751 35.79 -24.44 -54.96
C SER A 751 37.14 -23.72 -54.84
N ALA A 752 37.12 -22.46 -54.42
CA ALA A 752 38.31 -21.62 -54.28
C ALA A 752 38.52 -21.20 -52.82
N PHE A 753 39.64 -21.62 -52.23
CA PHE A 753 39.96 -21.43 -50.81
C PHE A 753 41.29 -20.67 -50.64
N GLY A 754 41.26 -19.58 -49.86
CA GLY A 754 42.47 -18.89 -49.39
C GLY A 754 42.56 -17.42 -49.81
N TYR A 755 43.60 -17.08 -50.59
CA TYR A 755 43.88 -15.72 -51.04
C TYR A 755 44.12 -15.71 -52.57
N GLN A 756 43.28 -15.01 -53.33
CA GLN A 756 43.40 -14.92 -54.80
C GLN A 756 43.44 -16.28 -55.53
N SER A 757 42.83 -17.32 -54.95
CA SER A 757 42.72 -18.62 -55.60
C SER A 757 41.56 -18.65 -56.60
N GLN A 758 41.75 -19.33 -57.73
CA GLN A 758 40.84 -19.32 -58.87
C GLN A 758 40.49 -20.75 -59.30
N ALA A 759 39.25 -21.16 -59.04
CA ALA A 759 38.70 -22.46 -59.41
C ALA A 759 37.79 -22.27 -60.63
N LEU A 760 38.37 -22.43 -61.83
CA LEU A 760 37.80 -21.91 -63.07
C LEU A 760 36.96 -22.91 -63.87
N ASN A 761 37.11 -24.21 -63.60
CA ASN A 761 36.55 -25.32 -64.42
C ASN A 761 35.72 -26.30 -63.58
N TYR A 762 35.04 -27.26 -64.22
CA TYR A 762 34.02 -28.10 -63.58
C TYR A 762 34.62 -28.96 -62.46
N GLY A 763 34.06 -28.87 -61.25
CA GLY A 763 34.54 -29.61 -60.08
C GLY A 763 36.00 -29.31 -59.69
N SER A 764 36.61 -28.25 -60.24
CA SER A 764 38.00 -27.88 -59.97
C SER A 764 38.13 -27.24 -58.58
N THR A 765 39.24 -27.46 -57.89
CA THR A 765 39.47 -26.93 -56.54
C THR A 765 40.81 -26.20 -56.47
N ALA A 766 40.81 -24.93 -56.08
CA ALA A 766 42.02 -24.12 -55.94
C ALA A 766 42.26 -23.78 -54.47
N ILE A 767 43.41 -24.18 -53.90
CA ILE A 767 43.70 -24.07 -52.47
C ILE A 767 45.02 -23.34 -52.23
N GLY A 768 44.98 -22.19 -51.56
CA GLY A 768 46.18 -21.49 -51.08
C GLY A 768 46.24 -20.03 -51.51
N HIS A 769 47.41 -19.61 -51.97
CA HIS A 769 47.70 -18.23 -52.38
C HIS A 769 47.99 -18.18 -53.89
N GLN A 770 47.11 -17.57 -54.69
CA GLN A 770 47.24 -17.53 -56.16
C GLN A 770 47.35 -18.92 -56.80
N ALA A 771 46.60 -19.89 -56.25
CA ALA A 771 46.39 -21.19 -56.87
C ALA A 771 45.38 -21.06 -58.00
N VAL A 772 45.65 -21.69 -59.15
CA VAL A 772 44.76 -21.67 -60.32
C VAL A 772 44.45 -23.12 -60.71
N ALA A 773 43.17 -23.48 -60.70
CA ALA A 773 42.68 -24.77 -61.17
C ALA A 773 42.05 -24.59 -62.56
N ASP A 774 42.88 -24.80 -63.59
CA ASP A 774 42.61 -24.57 -65.01
C ASP A 774 41.97 -25.77 -65.74
N ARG A 775 41.63 -26.84 -65.01
CA ARG A 775 41.19 -28.14 -65.55
C ARG A 775 40.08 -28.75 -64.71
N ASP A 776 39.19 -29.50 -65.35
CA ASP A 776 38.11 -30.22 -64.68
C ASP A 776 38.66 -31.21 -63.64
N TYR A 777 37.98 -31.30 -62.49
CA TYR A 777 38.31 -32.17 -61.35
C TYR A 777 39.72 -32.02 -60.75
N ALA A 778 40.51 -31.03 -61.17
CA ALA A 778 41.86 -30.82 -60.69
C ALA A 778 41.87 -30.09 -59.33
N VAL A 779 42.63 -30.63 -58.37
CA VAL A 779 43.02 -29.90 -57.16
C VAL A 779 44.35 -29.20 -57.43
N SER A 780 44.34 -27.87 -57.45
CA SER A 780 45.52 -27.03 -57.64
C SER A 780 45.91 -26.32 -56.36
N VAL A 781 47.21 -26.33 -56.05
CA VAL A 781 47.82 -25.64 -54.89
C VAL A 781 48.74 -24.49 -55.31
N GLY A 782 48.78 -24.14 -56.59
CA GLY A 782 49.68 -23.13 -57.15
C GLY A 782 49.33 -22.79 -58.60
N SER A 783 50.29 -22.27 -59.36
CA SER A 783 50.13 -21.89 -60.77
C SER A 783 51.46 -22.02 -61.52
N ASP A 784 51.44 -21.93 -62.85
CA ASP A 784 52.62 -22.07 -63.72
C ASP A 784 53.80 -21.15 -63.31
N ASN A 785 53.49 -19.96 -62.79
CA ASN A 785 54.47 -18.98 -62.32
C ASN A 785 54.79 -19.08 -60.82
N ARG A 786 54.09 -19.93 -60.06
CA ARG A 786 54.22 -20.09 -58.61
C ARG A 786 53.80 -21.49 -58.15
N LEU A 787 54.73 -22.43 -58.19
CA LEU A 787 54.54 -23.77 -57.64
C LEU A 787 54.60 -23.75 -56.09
N SER A 788 53.67 -24.42 -55.43
CA SER A 788 53.67 -24.63 -53.98
C SER A 788 54.16 -26.04 -53.62
N GLN A 789 54.87 -26.17 -52.51
CA GLN A 789 55.22 -27.49 -51.97
C GLN A 789 54.06 -28.04 -51.12
N ILE A 790 53.59 -29.24 -51.45
CA ILE A 790 52.78 -30.03 -50.50
C ILE A 790 53.77 -30.66 -49.51
N ILE A 791 53.80 -30.14 -48.28
CA ILE A 791 54.66 -30.61 -47.20
C ILE A 791 53.90 -31.52 -46.23
N TYR A 792 54.63 -32.32 -45.46
CA TYR A 792 54.09 -33.38 -44.58
C TYR A 792 53.31 -34.51 -45.28
N VAL A 793 53.53 -34.71 -46.59
CA VAL A 793 53.05 -35.90 -47.30
C VAL A 793 53.73 -37.16 -46.72
N ALA A 794 52.91 -38.13 -46.28
CA ALA A 794 53.36 -39.42 -45.77
C ALA A 794 53.93 -40.31 -46.89
N ASP A 795 54.33 -41.54 -46.58
CA ASP A 795 54.58 -42.54 -47.64
C ASP A 795 53.24 -42.96 -48.24
N GLY A 796 53.10 -42.84 -49.55
CA GLY A 796 51.98 -43.46 -50.26
C GLY A 796 52.04 -44.99 -50.17
N THR A 797 50.90 -45.61 -49.91
CA THR A 797 50.71 -47.04 -49.70
C THR A 797 49.93 -47.73 -50.82
N GLU A 798 49.04 -46.99 -51.50
CA GLU A 798 48.24 -47.44 -52.64
C GLU A 798 48.65 -46.70 -53.92
N ASP A 799 48.31 -47.24 -55.10
CA ASP A 799 48.69 -46.70 -56.42
C ASP A 799 48.18 -45.26 -56.70
N THR A 800 47.21 -44.77 -55.91
CA THR A 800 46.64 -43.42 -56.01
C THR A 800 47.18 -42.41 -55.00
N ASP A 801 48.06 -42.83 -54.09
CA ASP A 801 48.62 -41.95 -53.05
C ASP A 801 49.73 -41.04 -53.60
N ALA A 802 49.90 -39.86 -52.99
CA ALA A 802 50.94 -38.92 -53.36
C ALA A 802 52.34 -39.42 -52.93
N VAL A 803 53.19 -39.75 -53.90
CA VAL A 803 54.57 -40.22 -53.65
C VAL A 803 55.47 -39.09 -53.15
N ASN A 804 56.14 -39.30 -52.01
CA ASN A 804 57.05 -38.30 -51.44
C ASN A 804 58.52 -38.46 -51.91
N VAL A 805 59.34 -37.45 -51.63
CA VAL A 805 60.77 -37.40 -52.03
C VAL A 805 61.62 -38.53 -51.40
N ARG A 806 61.26 -39.05 -50.22
CA ARG A 806 61.96 -40.20 -49.62
C ARG A 806 61.67 -41.47 -50.41
N GLN A 807 60.42 -41.74 -50.78
CA GLN A 807 60.06 -42.91 -51.60
C GLN A 807 60.77 -42.87 -52.97
N LEU A 808 60.79 -41.70 -53.63
CA LEU A 808 61.50 -41.51 -54.89
C LEU A 808 63.01 -41.76 -54.75
N ASN A 809 63.66 -41.23 -53.71
CA ASN A 809 65.09 -41.46 -53.45
C ASN A 809 65.39 -42.93 -53.13
N SER A 810 64.51 -43.62 -52.38
CA SER A 810 64.63 -45.07 -52.12
C SER A 810 64.51 -45.90 -53.40
N ALA A 811 63.60 -45.54 -54.31
CA ALA A 811 63.48 -46.19 -55.61
C ALA A 811 64.77 -46.00 -56.45
N ILE A 812 65.27 -44.77 -56.54
CA ILE A 812 66.50 -44.43 -57.30
C ILE A 812 67.73 -45.16 -56.77
N MET A 813 67.86 -45.36 -55.45
CA MET A 813 68.97 -46.15 -54.89
C MET A 813 68.83 -47.66 -55.10
N SER A 814 67.63 -48.17 -55.40
CA SER A 814 67.39 -49.60 -55.64
C SER A 814 67.72 -50.06 -57.07
N ALA A 815 67.69 -49.14 -58.04
CA ALA A 815 68.11 -49.37 -59.42
C ALA A 815 69.56 -48.90 -59.61
N GLY A 816 70.48 -49.82 -59.94
CA GLY A 816 71.92 -49.53 -60.02
C GLY A 816 72.24 -48.34 -60.93
N GLY A 817 72.75 -47.25 -60.32
CA GLY A 817 72.94 -45.97 -61.00
C GLY A 817 74.00 -45.95 -62.11
N PHE A 818 73.96 -44.90 -62.94
CA PHE A 818 74.83 -44.69 -64.10
C PHE A 818 76.30 -44.44 -63.71
N ALA A 819 77.01 -45.50 -63.34
CA ALA A 819 78.47 -45.50 -63.16
C ALA A 819 79.23 -45.49 -64.50
N ASP A 820 78.56 -45.74 -65.63
CA ASP A 820 79.14 -45.72 -66.97
C ASP A 820 78.26 -44.96 -67.98
N LEU A 821 78.85 -43.93 -68.59
CA LEU A 821 78.33 -43.16 -69.74
C LEU A 821 79.37 -43.03 -70.86
N SER A 822 80.45 -43.83 -70.81
CA SER A 822 81.58 -43.78 -71.76
C SER A 822 81.15 -44.01 -73.21
N GLY A 823 80.11 -44.82 -73.44
CA GLY A 823 79.53 -45.05 -74.76
C GLY A 823 78.91 -43.79 -75.38
N PHE A 824 78.35 -42.87 -74.58
CA PHE A 824 77.68 -41.67 -75.08
C PHE A 824 78.68 -40.58 -75.51
N ALA A 825 79.83 -40.48 -74.82
CA ALA A 825 80.87 -39.51 -75.16
C ALA A 825 81.45 -39.71 -76.57
N ASN A 826 81.59 -40.97 -77.00
CA ASN A 826 82.09 -41.31 -78.33
C ASN A 826 81.16 -40.89 -79.49
N ALA A 827 79.89 -40.57 -79.22
CA ALA A 827 78.91 -40.20 -80.24
C ALA A 827 79.05 -38.75 -80.76
N PHE A 828 79.73 -37.85 -80.01
CA PHE A 828 79.88 -36.44 -80.38
C PHE A 828 80.99 -36.16 -81.40
N GLY A 829 81.97 -37.06 -81.53
CA GLY A 829 83.20 -36.78 -82.27
C GLY A 829 84.01 -35.64 -81.64
N GLY A 830 84.92 -35.04 -82.42
CA GLY A 830 85.62 -33.80 -82.05
C GLY A 830 86.52 -33.83 -80.80
N GLY A 831 86.74 -34.99 -80.18
CA GLY A 831 87.55 -35.15 -78.97
C GLY A 831 86.78 -35.11 -77.64
N ALA A 832 85.44 -35.17 -77.67
CA ALA A 832 84.63 -35.17 -76.46
C ALA A 832 84.86 -36.43 -75.58
N GLY A 833 84.85 -36.25 -74.26
CA GLY A 833 85.12 -37.31 -73.27
C GLY A 833 84.50 -37.01 -71.91
N TRP A 834 84.07 -38.06 -71.19
CA TRP A 834 83.41 -37.96 -69.88
C TRP A 834 84.30 -38.56 -68.78
N ALA A 835 84.72 -37.74 -67.82
CA ALA A 835 85.49 -38.18 -66.66
C ALA A 835 85.20 -37.30 -65.43
N GLY A 836 85.13 -37.90 -64.24
CA GLY A 836 84.91 -37.17 -62.98
C GLY A 836 83.58 -36.40 -62.90
N GLY A 837 82.59 -36.72 -63.73
CA GLY A 837 81.33 -35.98 -63.85
C GLY A 837 81.40 -34.75 -64.78
N MET A 838 82.43 -34.63 -65.61
CA MET A 838 82.63 -33.49 -66.51
C MET A 838 82.87 -33.93 -67.96
N PHE A 839 82.27 -33.19 -68.91
CA PHE A 839 82.47 -33.39 -70.35
C PHE A 839 83.54 -32.44 -70.88
N THR A 840 84.54 -32.98 -71.57
CA THR A 840 85.49 -32.17 -72.37
C THR A 840 84.82 -31.76 -73.67
N ALA A 841 84.87 -30.47 -74.03
CA ALA A 841 84.14 -29.93 -75.18
C ALA A 841 84.81 -30.30 -76.54
N PRO A 842 84.02 -30.55 -77.59
CA PRO A 842 84.55 -30.69 -78.96
C PRO A 842 84.96 -29.33 -79.54
N THR A 843 85.82 -29.35 -80.56
CA THR A 843 86.29 -28.13 -81.25
C THR A 843 86.07 -28.23 -82.76
N PHE A 844 85.49 -27.19 -83.34
CA PHE A 844 85.32 -26.99 -84.77
C PHE A 844 86.13 -25.77 -85.22
N THR A 845 86.70 -25.77 -86.43
CA THR A 845 87.52 -24.64 -86.91
C THR A 845 86.94 -24.05 -88.19
N ILE A 846 86.66 -22.75 -88.20
CA ILE A 846 86.23 -21.99 -89.39
C ILE A 846 87.14 -20.78 -89.56
N GLN A 847 87.68 -20.57 -90.77
CA GLN A 847 88.59 -19.45 -91.10
C GLN A 847 89.78 -19.32 -90.11
N GLY A 848 90.26 -20.44 -89.57
CA GLY A 848 91.38 -20.49 -88.61
C GLY A 848 91.02 -20.16 -87.15
N ASN A 849 89.78 -19.76 -86.86
CA ASN A 849 89.28 -19.58 -85.50
C ASN A 849 88.57 -20.85 -85.02
N ASN A 850 88.74 -21.17 -83.74
CA ASN A 850 88.10 -22.31 -83.10
C ASN A 850 86.76 -21.90 -82.46
N PHE A 851 85.71 -22.61 -82.85
CA PHE A 851 84.34 -22.48 -82.37
C PHE A 851 83.97 -23.80 -81.68
N ASN A 852 83.54 -23.73 -80.43
CA ASN A 852 83.31 -24.92 -79.59
C ASN A 852 81.83 -25.32 -79.53
N ASP A 853 81.03 -24.73 -80.41
CA ASP A 853 79.60 -24.93 -80.59
C ASP A 853 79.22 -24.62 -82.05
N VAL A 854 78.03 -25.04 -82.47
CA VAL A 854 77.56 -24.88 -83.87
C VAL A 854 76.91 -23.52 -84.12
N ALA A 855 76.44 -22.81 -83.09
CA ALA A 855 75.76 -21.52 -83.25
C ALA A 855 76.74 -20.38 -83.54
N SER A 856 77.88 -20.33 -82.86
CA SER A 856 78.94 -19.34 -83.12
C SER A 856 79.57 -19.52 -84.52
N ALA A 857 79.60 -20.75 -85.03
CA ALA A 857 79.98 -21.06 -86.40
C ALA A 857 78.99 -20.50 -87.46
N PHE A 858 77.68 -20.46 -87.18
CA PHE A 858 76.67 -19.89 -88.08
C PHE A 858 76.47 -18.37 -87.91
N ALA A 859 76.65 -17.82 -86.71
CA ALA A 859 76.57 -16.37 -86.47
C ALA A 859 77.58 -15.56 -87.29
N ALA A 860 78.73 -16.16 -87.63
CA ALA A 860 79.73 -15.59 -88.54
C ALA A 860 79.22 -15.40 -89.99
N VAL A 861 78.12 -16.05 -90.38
CA VAL A 861 77.49 -15.91 -91.71
C VAL A 861 76.45 -14.77 -91.71
N ASP A 862 75.65 -14.66 -90.65
CA ASP A 862 74.55 -13.69 -90.56
C ASP A 862 75.03 -12.22 -90.49
N SER A 863 76.15 -11.98 -89.81
CA SER A 863 76.76 -10.64 -89.63
C SER A 863 77.10 -9.89 -90.93
N GLN A 864 77.08 -10.55 -92.10
CA GLN A 864 77.31 -9.90 -93.40
C GLN A 864 76.03 -9.40 -94.08
N LEU A 865 74.85 -9.96 -93.78
CA LEU A 865 73.64 -9.71 -94.56
C LEU A 865 72.92 -8.40 -94.16
N THR A 866 72.98 -8.03 -92.88
CA THR A 866 72.25 -6.87 -92.32
C THR A 866 72.98 -5.52 -92.55
N LEU A 867 74.18 -5.52 -93.13
CA LEU A 867 74.94 -4.29 -93.48
C LEU A 867 74.30 -3.42 -94.59
N LEU A 868 73.13 -3.78 -95.11
CA LEU A 868 72.56 -3.23 -96.34
C LEU A 868 71.28 -2.37 -96.15
N ALA A 869 70.70 -2.29 -94.94
CA ALA A 869 69.30 -1.88 -94.73
C ALA A 869 69.04 -0.57 -93.93
N GLY A 870 70.04 0.27 -93.66
CA GLY A 870 69.90 1.40 -92.72
C GLY A 870 69.48 2.75 -93.33
N SER A 871 68.17 3.03 -93.49
CA SER A 871 67.68 4.31 -94.08
C SER A 871 66.19 4.64 -93.83
N VAL A 872 65.70 5.90 -93.83
CA VAL A 872 66.13 7.13 -93.10
C VAL A 872 64.87 7.96 -92.71
N GLY A 873 64.59 8.16 -91.40
CA GLY A 873 63.69 9.22 -90.86
C GLY A 873 62.15 9.03 -91.03
N GLY A 874 61.26 9.75 -90.30
CA GLY A 874 61.41 10.72 -89.18
C GLY A 874 60.06 11.24 -88.58
N PRO A 875 60.00 12.01 -87.45
CA PRO A 875 58.78 12.23 -86.58
C PRO A 875 58.44 13.70 -86.10
N ALA A 876 57.27 13.98 -85.43
CA ALA A 876 56.86 15.15 -84.56
C ALA A 876 55.35 15.04 -84.08
N GLY A 877 54.67 15.85 -83.20
CA GLY A 877 54.95 16.96 -82.24
C GLY A 877 53.65 17.56 -81.52
N PRO A 878 53.70 18.36 -80.40
CA PRO A 878 52.54 18.77 -79.53
C PRO A 878 52.38 20.30 -79.13
N GLU A 879 51.41 20.73 -78.26
CA GLU A 879 51.19 22.09 -77.59
C GLU A 879 50.04 22.01 -76.49
N GLY A 880 49.56 22.94 -75.58
CA GLY A 880 49.81 24.33 -75.06
C GLY A 880 48.81 24.82 -73.90
N PRO A 881 48.98 25.97 -73.15
CA PRO A 881 48.26 26.30 -71.85
C PRO A 881 47.87 27.81 -71.50
N GLN A 882 47.56 28.14 -70.20
CA GLN A 882 47.50 29.47 -69.46
C GLN A 882 46.12 30.26 -69.37
N GLY A 883 45.73 31.22 -68.47
CA GLY A 883 46.37 32.16 -67.46
C GLY A 883 45.44 32.86 -66.37
N PRO A 884 45.81 34.00 -65.70
CA PRO A 884 45.31 34.45 -64.33
C PRO A 884 44.91 35.97 -64.05
N GLU A 885 44.73 36.38 -62.75
CA GLU A 885 44.66 37.76 -62.09
C GLU A 885 43.24 38.42 -61.82
N GLY A 886 42.91 39.34 -60.85
CA GLY A 886 43.60 40.12 -59.74
C GLY A 886 42.67 40.94 -58.74
N PRO A 887 43.18 41.75 -57.74
CA PRO A 887 42.43 42.24 -56.51
C PRO A 887 42.60 43.75 -55.99
N ALA A 888 41.76 44.29 -55.04
CA ALA A 888 42.03 45.39 -54.01
C ALA A 888 40.77 46.08 -53.30
N GLY A 889 40.94 46.92 -52.23
CA GLY A 889 39.89 47.77 -51.56
C GLY A 889 40.37 48.77 -50.42
N PRO A 890 39.52 49.67 -49.82
CA PRO A 890 39.89 50.65 -48.75
C PRO A 890 38.89 50.84 -47.54
N ALA A 891 39.08 51.86 -46.67
CA ALA A 891 38.41 52.11 -45.36
C ALA A 891 37.49 53.38 -45.26
N GLY A 892 36.89 53.71 -44.09
CA GLY A 892 35.90 54.80 -43.90
C GLY A 892 35.87 55.57 -42.54
N PRO A 893 34.89 56.49 -42.29
CA PRO A 893 34.85 57.40 -41.11
C PRO A 893 33.49 57.52 -40.34
N GLU A 894 33.40 58.51 -39.42
CA GLU A 894 32.38 58.79 -38.38
C GLU A 894 31.14 59.65 -38.83
N GLY A 895 30.10 59.82 -37.98
CA GLY A 895 28.82 60.49 -38.32
C GLY A 895 28.19 61.45 -37.27
N PRO A 896 26.97 62.03 -37.47
CA PRO A 896 26.48 63.18 -36.67
C PRO A 896 25.00 63.18 -36.14
N ALA A 897 24.84 63.61 -34.87
CA ALA A 897 23.80 64.49 -34.25
C ALA A 897 22.25 64.29 -34.40
N GLY A 898 21.50 64.76 -33.38
CA GLY A 898 20.02 64.92 -33.36
C GLY A 898 19.49 65.79 -32.18
N PRO A 899 18.21 66.25 -32.14
CA PRO A 899 17.66 67.00 -30.99
C PRO A 899 16.17 66.77 -30.56
N ALA A 900 15.92 66.81 -29.24
CA ALA A 900 14.74 67.34 -28.48
C ALA A 900 13.24 66.95 -28.76
N GLY A 901 12.41 67.07 -27.72
CA GLY A 901 10.92 66.96 -27.72
C GLY A 901 10.28 67.59 -26.46
N PRO A 902 8.94 67.56 -26.24
CA PRO A 902 8.32 68.11 -25.02
C PRO A 902 7.21 67.29 -24.29
N GLN A 903 6.93 67.80 -23.08
CA GLN A 903 6.03 67.45 -21.95
C GLN A 903 4.50 67.31 -22.22
N GLY A 904 3.76 66.73 -21.25
CA GLY A 904 2.27 66.68 -21.18
C GLY A 904 1.69 66.83 -19.74
N PRO A 905 0.35 66.71 -19.51
CA PRO A 905 -0.28 67.00 -18.19
C PRO A 905 -1.33 65.98 -17.61
N GLU A 906 -1.35 65.92 -16.28
CA GLU A 906 -2.46 65.89 -15.27
C GLU A 906 -3.95 65.56 -15.63
N GLY A 907 -4.70 64.96 -14.68
CA GLY A 907 -6.16 64.73 -14.74
C GLY A 907 -6.85 64.64 -13.35
N PRO A 908 -8.21 64.62 -13.24
CA PRO A 908 -8.94 64.79 -11.96
C PRO A 908 -9.98 63.68 -11.58
N ALA A 909 -10.54 63.81 -10.37
CA ALA A 909 -11.33 62.81 -9.62
C ALA A 909 -12.85 62.68 -9.97
N GLY A 910 -13.48 61.58 -9.49
CA GLY A 910 -14.95 61.40 -9.36
C GLY A 910 -15.52 61.95 -8.03
N PRO A 911 -16.86 61.87 -7.78
CA PRO A 911 -17.36 60.90 -6.76
C PRO A 911 -18.87 60.49 -6.85
N ALA A 912 -19.29 59.68 -5.86
CA ALA A 912 -20.63 59.62 -5.19
C ALA A 912 -21.83 58.83 -5.79
N GLY A 913 -22.46 58.00 -4.92
CA GLY A 913 -23.86 57.54 -4.99
C GLY A 913 -24.80 58.47 -4.17
N PRO A 914 -25.90 58.02 -3.51
CA PRO A 914 -26.32 56.64 -3.18
C PRO A 914 -27.87 56.41 -3.29
N GLN A 915 -28.44 55.56 -2.41
CA GLN A 915 -29.83 55.61 -1.83
C GLN A 915 -30.93 54.64 -2.38
N GLY A 916 -31.60 53.90 -1.46
CA GLY A 916 -32.85 53.13 -1.66
C GLY A 916 -34.11 53.90 -1.17
N PRO A 917 -35.15 53.32 -0.52
CA PRO A 917 -35.40 51.92 -0.10
C PRO A 917 -36.89 51.46 -0.30
N ALA A 918 -37.46 50.69 0.66
CA ALA A 918 -38.89 50.42 0.95
C ALA A 918 -39.58 49.17 0.31
N GLY A 919 -40.70 48.72 0.91
CA GLY A 919 -41.46 47.50 0.58
C GLY A 919 -42.73 47.30 1.45
N GLN A 920 -43.15 46.03 1.68
CA GLN A 920 -44.34 45.51 2.39
C GLN A 920 -45.58 45.12 1.54
N ASP A 921 -46.48 44.34 2.16
CA ASP A 921 -47.80 43.79 1.72
C ASP A 921 -47.82 42.73 0.58
N GLY A 922 -48.78 41.78 0.50
CA GLY A 922 -49.78 41.35 1.50
C GLY A 922 -50.97 40.51 0.95
N ALA A 923 -51.18 39.30 1.50
CA ALA A 923 -52.43 38.49 1.58
C ALA A 923 -53.15 37.88 0.33
N ASP A 924 -53.92 36.80 0.61
CA ASP A 924 -55.08 36.17 -0.09
C ASP A 924 -54.95 35.64 -1.54
N GLY A 925 -55.75 34.66 -2.01
CA GLY A 925 -56.80 33.81 -1.39
C GLY A 925 -57.71 33.14 -2.46
N ALA A 926 -58.55 32.14 -2.10
CA ALA A 926 -59.80 31.66 -2.76
C ALA A 926 -60.16 30.18 -2.40
N ASP A 927 -61.35 29.62 -2.66
CA ASP A 927 -62.78 30.00 -2.45
C ASP A 927 -63.66 28.78 -2.89
N PRO A 928 -64.64 28.24 -2.11
CA PRO A 928 -65.28 26.95 -2.41
C PRO A 928 -66.79 27.01 -2.76
N ALA A 929 -67.32 26.00 -3.49
CA ALA A 929 -68.79 25.79 -3.61
C ALA A 929 -69.26 24.39 -4.07
N TYR A 930 -69.48 23.45 -3.14
CA TYR A 930 -70.79 22.77 -2.97
C TYR A 930 -70.88 22.09 -1.58
N VAL A 931 -72.09 21.89 -1.05
CA VAL A 931 -72.33 21.82 0.41
C VAL A 931 -72.90 20.48 0.93
N ASP A 932 -72.49 20.15 2.16
CA ASP A 932 -73.25 19.37 3.15
C ASP A 932 -73.05 20.02 4.55
N ALA A 933 -73.87 19.71 5.54
CA ALA A 933 -74.12 20.59 6.69
C ALA A 933 -73.16 20.43 7.90
N GLY A 934 -71.95 21.00 7.82
CA GLY A 934 -70.94 20.99 8.91
C GLY A 934 -70.62 22.31 9.63
N ASP A 935 -70.42 23.41 8.88
CA ASP A 935 -69.40 24.42 9.25
C ASP A 935 -69.84 25.60 10.15
N ALA A 936 -70.80 25.39 11.06
CA ALA A 936 -71.35 26.48 11.89
C ALA A 936 -70.45 26.95 13.05
N ALA A 937 -69.37 26.23 13.38
CA ALA A 937 -68.57 26.46 14.58
C ALA A 937 -67.38 27.44 14.41
N THR A 938 -66.99 27.75 13.18
CA THR A 938 -65.67 28.32 12.87
C THR A 938 -65.57 29.85 13.06
N LEU A 939 -66.71 30.55 13.14
CA LEU A 939 -66.77 32.02 12.99
C LEU A 939 -66.42 32.81 14.26
N GLU A 940 -66.53 32.22 15.45
CA GLU A 940 -66.40 32.96 16.72
C GLU A 940 -64.94 33.34 17.06
N ALA A 941 -63.96 32.58 16.57
CA ALA A 941 -62.55 32.77 16.90
C ALA A 941 -61.91 34.05 16.32
N ALA A 942 -62.43 34.58 15.21
CA ALA A 942 -61.78 35.65 14.45
C ALA A 942 -61.75 37.01 15.17
N ASN A 943 -62.80 37.33 15.94
CA ASN A 943 -62.98 38.69 16.49
C ASN A 943 -62.01 39.04 17.63
N ALA A 944 -61.48 38.05 18.35
CA ALA A 944 -60.57 38.28 19.48
C ALA A 944 -59.17 38.80 19.07
N HIS A 945 -58.86 38.83 17.77
CA HIS A 945 -57.54 39.17 17.26
C HIS A 945 -57.30 40.69 17.11
N ALA A 946 -58.35 41.48 16.87
CA ALA A 946 -58.22 42.90 16.51
C ALA A 946 -57.77 43.79 17.69
N ASP A 947 -58.38 43.62 18.87
CA ASP A 947 -58.16 44.48 20.04
C ASP A 947 -56.70 44.45 20.58
N ALA A 948 -55.90 43.47 20.16
CA ALA A 948 -54.48 43.36 20.54
C ALA A 948 -53.58 44.39 19.80
N GLY A 949 -54.00 44.89 18.62
CA GLY A 949 -53.16 45.73 17.77
C GLY A 949 -52.89 47.12 18.33
N ASP A 950 -53.91 47.78 18.90
CA ASP A 950 -53.79 49.17 19.38
C ASP A 950 -52.79 49.31 20.54
N ALA A 951 -52.68 48.30 21.40
CA ALA A 951 -51.77 48.31 22.55
C ALA A 951 -50.28 48.35 22.14
N ALA A 952 -49.90 47.60 21.10
CA ALA A 952 -48.53 47.55 20.58
C ALA A 952 -48.03 48.91 20.04
N THR A 953 -48.95 49.77 19.59
CA THR A 953 -48.62 51.09 19.03
C THR A 953 -48.01 52.04 20.07
N LEU A 954 -48.33 51.87 21.36
CA LEU A 954 -47.78 52.71 22.43
C LEU A 954 -46.34 52.31 22.79
N GLU A 955 -46.08 51.00 22.86
CA GLU A 955 -44.77 50.41 23.19
C GLU A 955 -43.68 50.81 22.17
N ALA A 956 -44.04 50.83 20.89
CA ALA A 956 -43.16 51.25 19.79
C ALA A 956 -42.62 52.68 19.93
N SER A 957 -43.38 53.61 20.51
CA SER A 957 -42.94 55.01 20.67
C SER A 957 -41.86 55.18 21.73
N THR A 958 -41.86 54.34 22.77
CA THR A 958 -40.77 54.29 23.76
C THR A 958 -39.51 53.68 23.15
N ALA A 959 -39.65 52.55 22.44
CA ALA A 959 -38.54 51.88 21.77
C ALA A 959 -37.78 52.80 20.79
N TYR A 960 -38.50 53.67 20.06
CA TYR A 960 -37.91 54.64 19.11
C TYR A 960 -36.88 55.60 19.74
N THR A 961 -37.08 55.98 21.01
CA THR A 961 -36.20 56.97 21.68
C THR A 961 -34.90 56.33 22.15
N ASP A 962 -34.97 55.12 22.72
CA ASP A 962 -33.80 54.36 23.13
C ASP A 962 -33.04 53.82 21.90
N ALA A 963 -33.75 53.44 20.83
CA ALA A 963 -33.16 53.13 19.53
C ALA A 963 -32.33 54.30 19.00
N SER A 964 -32.87 55.53 18.96
CA SER A 964 -32.12 56.71 18.49
C SER A 964 -30.80 56.96 19.25
N ALA A 965 -30.73 56.60 20.54
CA ALA A 965 -29.51 56.70 21.33
C ALA A 965 -28.52 55.55 21.03
N ALA A 966 -29.03 54.33 20.87
CA ALA A 966 -28.25 53.17 20.44
C ALA A 966 -27.69 53.36 19.01
N ASP A 967 -28.51 53.86 18.08
CA ASP A 967 -28.15 54.19 16.70
C ASP A 967 -27.05 55.25 16.65
N THR A 968 -27.07 56.25 17.53
CA THR A 968 -26.02 57.27 17.59
C THR A 968 -24.67 56.68 18.05
N LEU A 969 -24.68 55.74 19.00
CA LEU A 969 -23.46 55.06 19.45
C LEU A 969 -22.97 54.00 18.44
N ALA A 970 -23.91 53.26 17.83
CA ALA A 970 -23.63 52.32 16.75
C ALA A 970 -23.05 53.04 15.53
N ALA A 971 -23.58 54.20 15.15
CA ALA A 971 -23.03 55.03 14.09
C ALA A 971 -21.63 55.57 14.44
N ALA A 972 -21.37 55.94 15.70
CA ALA A 972 -20.03 56.39 16.12
C ALA A 972 -18.98 55.27 16.02
N ASN A 973 -19.31 54.06 16.49
CA ASN A 973 -18.42 52.89 16.37
C ASN A 973 -18.28 52.46 14.91
N ALA A 974 -19.39 52.29 14.18
CA ALA A 974 -19.38 51.95 12.77
C ALA A 974 -18.62 52.98 11.90
N HIS A 975 -18.55 54.26 12.30
CA HIS A 975 -17.74 55.26 11.61
C HIS A 975 -16.24 55.12 11.90
N ALA A 976 -15.86 54.65 13.09
CA ALA A 976 -14.47 54.28 13.40
C ALA A 976 -14.07 52.97 12.72
N ASP A 977 -14.89 51.93 12.86
CA ASP A 977 -14.68 50.60 12.26
C ASP A 977 -14.66 50.70 10.72
N ALA A 978 -15.58 51.45 10.11
CA ALA A 978 -15.53 51.74 8.67
C ALA A 978 -14.37 52.68 8.30
N GLY A 979 -13.88 53.51 9.22
CA GLY A 979 -12.67 54.33 9.01
C GLY A 979 -11.41 53.48 8.91
N ASP A 980 -11.23 52.52 9.82
CA ASP A 980 -10.09 51.59 9.82
C ASP A 980 -10.22 50.53 8.73
N ALA A 981 -11.43 49.98 8.50
CA ALA A 981 -11.70 49.07 7.39
C ALA A 981 -11.54 49.76 6.03
N ALA A 982 -11.98 51.02 5.88
CA ALA A 982 -11.69 51.80 4.67
C ALA A 982 -10.20 52.14 4.56
N THR A 983 -9.47 52.37 5.65
CA THR A 983 -8.02 52.62 5.60
C THR A 983 -7.26 51.35 5.18
N LEU A 984 -7.63 50.17 5.69
CA LEU A 984 -7.03 48.89 5.29
C LEU A 984 -7.41 48.50 3.86
N THR A 985 -8.68 48.68 3.48
CA THR A 985 -9.19 48.40 2.12
C THR A 985 -8.58 49.37 1.11
N ALA A 986 -8.49 50.66 1.44
CA ALA A 986 -7.79 51.65 0.62
C ALA A 986 -6.28 51.37 0.56
N SER A 987 -5.65 50.80 1.59
CA SER A 987 -4.22 50.44 1.56
C SER A 987 -3.92 49.22 0.70
N LYS A 988 -4.78 48.18 0.77
CA LYS A 988 -4.74 47.03 -0.14
C LYS A 988 -5.06 47.47 -1.57
N SER A 989 -6.21 48.10 -1.77
CA SER A 989 -6.62 48.67 -3.07
C SER A 989 -5.60 49.64 -3.64
N TYR A 990 -4.93 50.47 -2.83
CA TYR A 990 -3.83 51.32 -3.30
C TYR A 990 -2.62 50.51 -3.75
N THR A 991 -2.27 49.42 -3.05
CA THR A 991 -1.14 48.54 -3.41
C THR A 991 -1.47 47.72 -4.66
N ASP A 992 -2.63 47.08 -4.70
CA ASP A 992 -3.10 46.25 -5.81
C ASP A 992 -3.42 47.09 -7.05
N SER A 993 -4.00 48.29 -6.86
CA SER A 993 -4.18 49.27 -7.94
C SER A 993 -2.86 49.89 -8.37
N THR A 994 -1.87 50.11 -7.49
CA THR A 994 -0.54 50.59 -7.92
C THR A 994 0.22 49.49 -8.68
N ALA A 995 0.13 48.23 -8.26
CA ALA A 995 0.70 47.10 -8.99
C ALA A 995 0.01 46.91 -10.36
N THR A 996 -1.32 46.94 -10.38
CA THR A 996 -2.14 46.84 -11.60
C THR A 996 -1.92 48.04 -12.51
N GLN A 997 -1.83 49.27 -12.00
CA GLN A 997 -1.48 50.46 -12.77
C GLN A 997 -0.03 50.42 -13.26
N THR A 998 0.91 49.81 -12.54
CA THR A 998 2.30 49.64 -13.01
C THR A 998 2.35 48.64 -14.16
N LEU A 999 1.66 47.50 -14.04
CA LEU A 999 1.57 46.50 -15.10
C LEU A 999 0.77 47.01 -16.31
N ALA A 1000 -0.36 47.67 -16.07
CA ALA A 1000 -1.20 48.28 -17.09
C ALA A 1000 -0.55 49.51 -17.72
N SER A 1001 0.32 50.27 -17.03
CA SER A 1001 1.10 51.35 -17.66
C SER A 1001 2.31 50.82 -18.43
N ALA A 1002 2.92 49.70 -18.04
CA ALA A 1002 3.91 49.01 -18.86
C ALA A 1002 3.28 48.44 -20.15
N LYS A 1003 2.11 47.81 -20.04
CA LYS A 1003 1.33 47.36 -21.19
C LYS A 1003 0.85 48.55 -22.02
N SER A 1004 0.20 49.54 -21.42
CA SER A 1004 -0.30 50.75 -22.09
C SER A 1004 0.82 51.59 -22.72
N TYR A 1005 2.03 51.65 -22.14
CA TYR A 1005 3.18 52.27 -22.82
C TYR A 1005 3.58 51.51 -24.08
N THR A 1006 3.54 50.18 -24.03
CA THR A 1006 3.83 49.30 -25.18
C THR A 1006 2.74 49.42 -26.26
N ASP A 1007 1.48 49.30 -25.84
CA ASP A 1007 0.28 49.50 -26.67
C ASP A 1007 0.26 50.92 -27.26
N ALA A 1008 0.66 51.96 -26.52
CA ALA A 1008 0.70 53.35 -26.98
C ALA A 1008 1.86 53.63 -27.94
N LYS A 1009 2.97 52.89 -27.87
CA LYS A 1009 4.00 52.92 -28.94
C LYS A 1009 3.48 52.27 -30.23
N PHE A 1010 2.70 51.19 -30.10
CA PHE A 1010 2.04 50.54 -31.23
C PHE A 1010 0.92 51.43 -31.82
N ALA A 1011 0.10 52.04 -30.95
CA ALA A 1011 -1.00 52.91 -31.32
C ALA A 1011 -0.51 54.25 -31.88
N ALA A 1012 0.59 54.84 -31.40
CA ALA A 1012 1.17 56.04 -32.03
C ALA A 1012 1.67 55.76 -33.47
N TRP A 1013 2.09 54.51 -33.74
CA TRP A 1013 2.42 54.05 -35.10
C TRP A 1013 1.16 53.96 -35.97
N ASN A 1014 0.07 53.44 -35.42
CA ASN A 1014 -1.24 53.37 -36.06
C ASN A 1014 -1.90 54.76 -36.26
N ASP A 1015 -1.84 55.66 -35.28
CA ASP A 1015 -2.35 57.03 -35.36
C ASP A 1015 -1.63 57.85 -36.42
N THR A 1016 -0.36 57.56 -36.69
CA THR A 1016 0.38 58.17 -37.81
C THR A 1016 -0.25 57.78 -39.16
N PHE A 1017 -0.76 56.55 -39.27
CA PHE A 1017 -1.53 56.07 -40.42
C PHE A 1017 -2.96 56.66 -40.46
N THR A 1018 -3.63 56.81 -39.31
CA THR A 1018 -4.93 57.50 -39.22
C THR A 1018 -4.84 59.01 -39.53
N GLN A 1019 -3.73 59.69 -39.17
CA GLN A 1019 -3.52 61.10 -39.51
C GLN A 1019 -3.38 61.33 -41.02
N TYR A 1020 -2.80 60.37 -41.74
CA TYR A 1020 -2.76 60.35 -43.21
C TYR A 1020 -4.19 60.26 -43.79
N GLN A 1021 -5.04 59.38 -43.24
CA GLN A 1021 -6.47 59.28 -43.60
C GLN A 1021 -7.22 60.61 -43.33
N GLN A 1022 -7.10 61.19 -42.12
CA GLN A 1022 -7.70 62.49 -41.78
C GLN A 1022 -7.23 63.65 -42.68
N GLN A 1023 -6.06 63.55 -43.31
CA GLN A 1023 -5.56 64.56 -44.24
C GLN A 1023 -6.30 64.53 -45.59
N VAL A 1024 -6.93 63.40 -45.93
CA VAL A 1024 -7.85 63.27 -47.07
C VAL A 1024 -9.20 63.93 -46.73
N ASP A 1025 -9.81 63.55 -45.60
CA ASP A 1025 -11.14 64.03 -45.19
C ASP A 1025 -11.22 65.56 -45.04
N ARG A 1026 -10.16 66.18 -44.50
CA ARG A 1026 -10.07 67.64 -44.37
C ARG A 1026 -10.16 68.39 -45.70
N ARG A 1027 -9.82 67.77 -46.84
CA ARG A 1027 -10.00 68.37 -48.18
C ARG A 1027 -11.46 68.32 -48.64
N PHE A 1028 -12.20 67.27 -48.27
CA PHE A 1028 -13.63 67.19 -48.53
C PHE A 1028 -14.41 68.20 -47.67
N ALA A 1029 -14.12 68.28 -46.36
CA ALA A 1029 -14.77 69.25 -45.47
C ALA A 1029 -14.59 70.72 -45.92
N GLN A 1030 -13.39 71.08 -46.38
CA GLN A 1030 -13.11 72.41 -46.97
C GLN A 1030 -13.89 72.70 -48.26
N THR A 1031 -14.26 71.66 -49.01
CA THR A 1031 -15.09 71.79 -50.22
C THR A 1031 -16.55 72.06 -49.84
N ASP A 1032 -17.04 71.41 -48.79
CA ASP A 1032 -18.42 71.54 -48.31
C ASP A 1032 -18.67 72.92 -47.67
N THR A 1033 -17.74 73.43 -46.85
CA THR A 1033 -17.86 74.79 -46.27
C THR A 1033 -17.92 75.90 -47.33
N ARG A 1034 -17.41 75.62 -48.54
CA ARG A 1034 -17.44 76.53 -49.68
C ARG A 1034 -18.81 76.53 -50.37
N ILE A 1035 -19.44 75.37 -50.49
CA ILE A 1035 -20.80 75.23 -51.05
C ILE A 1035 -21.81 76.02 -50.19
N ASP A 1036 -21.68 75.94 -48.87
CA ASP A 1036 -22.48 76.72 -47.91
C ASP A 1036 -22.33 78.25 -48.12
N ARG A 1037 -21.11 78.75 -48.36
CA ARG A 1037 -20.88 80.19 -48.66
C ARG A 1037 -21.52 80.63 -49.97
N ILE A 1038 -21.47 79.79 -51.00
CA ILE A 1038 -22.11 80.05 -52.29
C ILE A 1038 -23.64 80.12 -52.11
N GLY A 1039 -24.22 79.22 -51.32
CA GLY A 1039 -25.64 79.25 -50.94
C GLY A 1039 -26.03 80.53 -50.19
N ALA A 1040 -25.25 80.93 -49.18
CA ALA A 1040 -25.47 82.16 -48.43
C ALA A 1040 -25.42 83.41 -49.32
N MET A 1041 -24.47 83.48 -50.26
CA MET A 1041 -24.40 84.56 -51.25
C MET A 1041 -25.63 84.59 -52.18
N GLY A 1042 -26.14 83.42 -52.56
CA GLY A 1042 -27.38 83.29 -53.34
C GLY A 1042 -28.62 83.82 -52.62
N THR A 1043 -28.80 83.46 -51.35
CA THR A 1043 -29.92 83.97 -50.53
C THR A 1043 -29.80 85.47 -50.25
N ALA A 1044 -28.57 85.99 -50.09
CA ALA A 1044 -28.34 87.43 -49.96
C ALA A 1044 -28.72 88.20 -51.24
N MET A 1045 -28.23 87.76 -52.41
CA MET A 1045 -28.51 88.43 -53.69
C MET A 1045 -29.99 88.41 -54.05
N THR A 1046 -30.72 87.35 -53.74
CA THR A 1046 -32.18 87.30 -54.02
C THR A 1046 -32.94 88.33 -53.17
N GLN A 1047 -32.64 88.47 -51.88
CA GLN A 1047 -33.27 89.49 -51.02
C GLN A 1047 -32.93 90.93 -51.47
N MET A 1048 -31.72 91.17 -51.99
CA MET A 1048 -31.33 92.45 -52.58
C MET A 1048 -32.06 92.72 -53.91
N ALA A 1049 -32.12 91.74 -54.81
CA ALA A 1049 -32.70 91.89 -56.15
C ALA A 1049 -34.20 92.20 -56.09
N VAL A 1050 -34.95 91.54 -55.20
CA VAL A 1050 -36.38 91.82 -54.96
C VAL A 1050 -36.59 93.28 -54.53
N ASN A 1051 -35.71 93.82 -53.68
CA ASN A 1051 -35.77 95.22 -53.24
C ASN A 1051 -35.34 96.23 -54.32
N ALA A 1052 -34.46 95.84 -55.24
CA ALA A 1052 -34.00 96.68 -56.36
C ALA A 1052 -35.05 96.80 -57.49
N ALA A 1053 -35.80 95.73 -57.78
CA ALA A 1053 -36.64 95.61 -58.98
C ALA A 1053 -37.76 96.67 -59.09
N ASN A 1054 -38.42 97.04 -57.98
CA ASN A 1054 -39.60 97.92 -58.01
C ASN A 1054 -39.26 99.43 -57.95
N GLY A 1055 -38.12 99.82 -58.52
CA GLY A 1055 -37.57 101.17 -58.51
C GLY A 1055 -38.27 102.14 -59.47
N ARG A 1056 -39.45 102.66 -59.09
CA ARG A 1056 -40.21 103.71 -59.83
C ARG A 1056 -39.57 105.12 -59.81
N SER A 1057 -38.24 105.19 -59.69
CA SER A 1057 -37.44 106.42 -59.63
C SER A 1057 -36.70 106.61 -60.94
N GLU A 1058 -36.77 107.80 -61.56
CA GLU A 1058 -35.96 108.14 -62.75
C GLU A 1058 -34.46 108.04 -62.50
N LYS A 1059 -34.02 108.16 -61.24
CA LYS A 1059 -32.62 108.03 -60.82
C LYS A 1059 -32.23 106.58 -60.45
N GLY A 1060 -33.18 105.64 -60.51
CA GLY A 1060 -33.03 104.29 -59.98
C GLY A 1060 -33.04 104.24 -58.46
N ARG A 1061 -32.65 103.08 -57.92
CA ARG A 1061 -32.62 102.70 -56.50
C ARG A 1061 -31.39 101.84 -56.23
N ILE A 1062 -30.72 102.05 -55.10
CA ILE A 1062 -29.77 101.08 -54.51
C ILE A 1062 -30.53 100.23 -53.48
N ALA A 1063 -30.23 98.93 -53.40
CA ALA A 1063 -30.75 97.99 -52.42
C ALA A 1063 -29.60 97.18 -51.78
N ILE A 1064 -29.83 96.68 -50.57
CA ILE A 1064 -28.90 95.83 -49.81
C ILE A 1064 -29.71 94.64 -49.28
N GLY A 1065 -29.12 93.44 -49.29
CA GLY A 1065 -29.76 92.21 -48.83
C GLY A 1065 -28.75 91.27 -48.19
N VAL A 1066 -29.15 90.61 -47.11
CA VAL A 1066 -28.34 89.66 -46.35
C VAL A 1066 -28.96 88.26 -46.45
N GLY A 1067 -28.11 87.24 -46.35
CA GLY A 1067 -28.52 85.85 -46.48
C GLY A 1067 -27.60 84.92 -45.71
N ALA A 1068 -28.09 83.73 -45.43
CA ALA A 1068 -27.35 82.67 -44.77
C ALA A 1068 -27.74 81.31 -45.37
N GLN A 1069 -26.81 80.37 -45.36
CA GLN A 1069 -27.06 78.96 -45.66
C GLN A 1069 -26.07 78.11 -44.85
N GLY A 1070 -26.59 77.05 -44.26
CA GLY A 1070 -25.88 76.26 -43.25
C GLY A 1070 -25.27 77.15 -42.18
N SER A 1071 -23.95 77.08 -42.01
CA SER A 1071 -23.20 77.85 -41.01
C SER A 1071 -22.71 79.23 -41.49
N GLN A 1072 -22.95 79.58 -42.76
CA GLN A 1072 -22.27 80.69 -43.42
C GLN A 1072 -23.23 81.84 -43.75
N GLY A 1073 -22.74 83.07 -43.64
CA GLY A 1073 -23.51 84.31 -43.86
C GLY A 1073 -22.89 85.21 -44.94
N ALA A 1074 -23.74 85.94 -45.65
CA ALA A 1074 -23.36 86.79 -46.78
C ALA A 1074 -24.11 88.14 -46.79
N VAL A 1075 -23.49 89.14 -47.40
CA VAL A 1075 -24.07 90.48 -47.64
C VAL A 1075 -23.99 90.79 -49.13
N SER A 1076 -25.02 91.45 -49.65
CA SER A 1076 -25.10 91.86 -51.06
C SER A 1076 -25.64 93.28 -51.23
N ILE A 1077 -25.22 93.95 -52.31
CA ILE A 1077 -25.58 95.32 -52.67
C ILE A 1077 -25.84 95.39 -54.17
N GLY A 1078 -26.86 96.12 -54.61
CA GLY A 1078 -27.12 96.34 -56.03
C GLY A 1078 -27.97 97.57 -56.33
N TYR A 1079 -28.12 97.86 -57.61
CA TYR A 1079 -28.79 99.02 -58.18
C TYR A 1079 -29.80 98.60 -59.24
N GLY A 1080 -30.99 99.21 -59.27
CA GLY A 1080 -32.04 98.95 -60.25
C GLY A 1080 -32.75 100.22 -60.74
N LYS A 1081 -33.17 100.24 -62.01
CA LYS A 1081 -33.79 101.40 -62.67
C LYS A 1081 -34.80 100.99 -63.75
N ARG A 1082 -35.96 101.65 -63.81
CA ARG A 1082 -36.96 101.51 -64.88
C ARG A 1082 -36.50 102.26 -66.15
N ILE A 1083 -36.76 101.70 -67.33
CA ILE A 1083 -36.36 102.19 -68.66
C ILE A 1083 -37.62 102.28 -69.53
N GLY A 1084 -38.21 103.47 -69.60
CA GLY A 1084 -39.52 103.70 -70.23
C GLY A 1084 -40.68 103.04 -69.47
N ASP A 1085 -41.89 103.15 -70.02
CA ASP A 1085 -43.10 102.64 -69.36
C ASP A 1085 -43.15 101.11 -69.23
N ARG A 1086 -42.36 100.40 -70.04
CA ARG A 1086 -42.41 98.93 -70.20
C ARG A 1086 -41.07 98.21 -69.99
N GLY A 1087 -40.02 98.84 -69.45
CA GLY A 1087 -38.70 98.21 -69.27
C GLY A 1087 -38.05 98.48 -67.92
N SER A 1088 -37.11 97.65 -67.50
CA SER A 1088 -36.28 97.84 -66.30
C SER A 1088 -34.96 97.07 -66.38
N PHE A 1089 -33.99 97.45 -65.55
CA PHE A 1089 -32.73 96.71 -65.38
C PHE A 1089 -32.22 96.77 -63.93
N SER A 1090 -31.37 95.81 -63.56
CA SER A 1090 -30.66 95.76 -62.28
C SER A 1090 -29.26 95.16 -62.39
N LEU A 1091 -28.39 95.49 -61.43
CA LEU A 1091 -27.00 95.02 -61.28
C LEU A 1091 -26.65 94.91 -59.79
N GLY A 1092 -25.96 93.86 -59.34
CA GLY A 1092 -25.55 93.74 -57.93
C GLY A 1092 -24.45 92.72 -57.67
N ALA A 1093 -23.92 92.73 -56.46
CA ALA A 1093 -22.80 91.93 -55.99
C ALA A 1093 -23.04 91.37 -54.58
N SER A 1094 -22.44 90.23 -54.26
CA SER A 1094 -22.48 89.55 -52.96
C SER A 1094 -21.10 89.12 -52.49
N PHE A 1095 -20.94 89.03 -51.17
CA PHE A 1095 -19.69 88.73 -50.48
C PHE A 1095 -19.96 87.86 -49.25
N ALA A 1096 -19.19 86.79 -49.08
CA ALA A 1096 -19.20 85.91 -47.90
C ALA A 1096 -17.77 85.44 -47.62
N SER A 1097 -17.31 85.56 -46.37
CA SER A 1097 -15.90 85.41 -45.93
C SER A 1097 -14.96 84.63 -46.89
N GLY A 1098 -14.20 85.39 -47.70
CA GLY A 1098 -13.23 84.87 -48.68
C GLY A 1098 -13.72 84.72 -50.13
N GLU A 1099 -15.04 84.74 -50.38
CA GLU A 1099 -15.63 84.64 -51.72
C GLU A 1099 -16.51 85.85 -52.08
N SER A 1100 -16.71 86.06 -53.38
CA SER A 1100 -17.57 87.13 -53.92
C SER A 1100 -18.17 86.75 -55.28
N SER A 1101 -19.30 87.35 -55.62
CA SER A 1101 -20.05 87.11 -56.87
C SER A 1101 -20.80 88.37 -57.34
N VAL A 1102 -20.98 88.54 -58.65
CA VAL A 1102 -21.58 89.74 -59.28
C VAL A 1102 -22.49 89.34 -60.45
N GLY A 1103 -23.63 89.98 -60.62
CA GLY A 1103 -24.57 89.72 -61.73
C GLY A 1103 -25.54 90.87 -62.01
N GLY A 1104 -26.22 90.82 -63.16
CA GLY A 1104 -27.20 91.83 -63.56
C GLY A 1104 -28.15 91.32 -64.65
N GLY A 1105 -29.23 92.06 -64.91
CA GLY A 1105 -30.30 91.64 -65.82
C GLY A 1105 -31.24 92.77 -66.23
N PHE A 1106 -32.13 92.45 -67.18
CA PHE A 1106 -33.12 93.35 -67.78
C PHE A 1106 -34.48 92.64 -67.82
N GLY A 1107 -35.58 93.39 -67.69
CA GLY A 1107 -36.95 92.86 -67.75
C GLY A 1107 -37.90 93.85 -68.43
N PHE A 1108 -38.97 93.35 -69.03
CA PHE A 1108 -39.95 94.16 -69.76
C PHE A 1108 -41.38 93.76 -69.40
N ASP A 1109 -42.25 94.76 -69.21
CA ASP A 1109 -43.69 94.58 -69.02
C ASP A 1109 -44.36 94.47 -70.41
N LEU A 1110 -44.98 93.31 -70.69
CA LEU A 1110 -45.65 93.02 -71.97
C LEU A 1110 -46.97 93.79 -72.13
#